data_AF-A0A0S2TE27-F1
#
_entry.id   AF-A0A0S2TE27-F1
#
_cell.length_a   1.000
_cell.length_b   1.000
_cell.length_c   1.000
_cell.angle_alpha   90.00
_cell.angle_beta   90.00
_cell.angle_gamma   90.00
#
_symmetry.space_group_name_H-M   'P 1'
#
loop_
_entity.id
_entity.type
_entity.pdbx_description
1 polymer ?
#
loop_
_entity_poly.entity_id
_entity_poly.type
_entity_poly.pdbx_seq_one_letter_code
_entity_poly.pdbx_strand_id
1 'polypeptide(L)'
;MIDDLNVLKDVLEYAPINIMMADADENVVFLNHRAREVLAGLEDELVKYLPGFKVAEVMGGSIHRYHKDPDAIKKILHGLKPGSVHKGEITPGPYVFEHETRLLVDRNGDLAGYVVQWYDVTEKCLKEEQAARLQRAVDGAQTAMMMIDRDFVITYVNEATQELMAQHADTLKKLFPGFDAHKLTGTNIDIFHKNPAHQRQLLANPANLPYETDITVGPLKFHLRVSAIHGLDGSYIGNTLEWSDVTELRTSELEVSRLKSAVEGAQTALMLCDENLDITYVNPAVIELLGKRQAELRQVFPGFDPHNLIGVNIDRFHKNPAHQRSLLADMGRLPATGTIRLLDLVFQVNATAIVGPDGSYMGNMVEWKDLTEQSDAEEQLASLIESAVAGDLNRRLDTSKYTGFMKGLGDNVNDMLQAVVEPIRESTRVIQALSEGDLTQHMTGEYQGEFAVLRDALNNSLTNLQTMVAEITQAAGNISSGAGEISQGNADLSQRTEEQASSVEETASTMEEMTSVVKQNADNARQANQLASGARQQAEKGGEVVGNAVTAMSEINASSKKIEDIISVIDEIAFQTNLLALNAAVEAARAGEQGRGFAVVAGEVRSLAQRSAAAAKEIKGLIKDSVSKVEEGSRLVDESGKTLEEIVVASKKVSDIIAEIAAAGQEQATGIDQINKAITQLESVTQQNAALVEQAAAASESMANQSVGLQRLVGQFTIDQSLLRQEAAAAHHAGVPAHRPAPQARAAASPAPAARSKAKPQDEGEAWEEF
;
A
#
# COMPACT_ATOMS: atom_id res chain seq x y z
N MET A 1 76.09 -117.42 81.14
CA MET A 1 76.10 -116.01 81.56
C MET A 1 77.14 -115.15 80.82
N ILE A 2 78.18 -115.72 80.20
CA ILE A 2 79.05 -114.97 79.24
C ILE A 2 78.43 -114.94 77.82
N ASP A 3 77.70 -115.98 77.40
CA ASP A 3 77.09 -116.03 76.06
C ASP A 3 75.92 -115.04 75.82
N ASP A 4 75.14 -114.68 76.84
CA ASP A 4 73.98 -113.77 76.68
C ASP A 4 74.36 -112.30 76.43
N LEU A 5 75.59 -111.89 76.78
CA LEU A 5 76.05 -110.50 76.60
C LEU A 5 76.44 -110.21 75.14
N ASN A 6 76.92 -111.21 74.40
CA ASN A 6 77.37 -111.05 73.01
C ASN A 6 76.19 -110.88 72.05
N VAL A 7 75.06 -111.56 72.28
CA VAL A 7 73.85 -111.42 71.45
C VAL A 7 73.27 -110.01 71.53
N LEU A 8 73.21 -109.44 72.74
CA LEU A 8 72.69 -108.09 72.96
C LEU A 8 73.58 -107.01 72.31
N LYS A 9 74.90 -107.25 72.29
CA LYS A 9 75.85 -106.40 71.58
C LYS A 9 75.63 -106.45 70.07
N ASP A 10 75.41 -107.64 69.49
CA ASP A 10 75.12 -107.80 68.06
C ASP A 10 73.79 -107.13 67.66
N VAL A 11 72.74 -107.22 68.50
CA VAL A 11 71.46 -106.55 68.22
C VAL A 11 71.64 -105.03 68.16
N LEU A 12 72.42 -104.44 69.08
CA LEU A 12 72.71 -103.02 69.04
C LEU A 12 73.60 -102.64 67.85
N GLU A 13 74.59 -103.49 67.53
CA GLU A 13 75.54 -103.31 66.43
C GLU A 13 74.86 -103.21 65.05
N TYR A 14 73.80 -104.00 64.82
CA TYR A 14 73.06 -104.02 63.55
C TYR A 14 71.67 -103.38 63.62
N ALA A 15 71.38 -102.55 64.62
CA ALA A 15 70.12 -101.83 64.69
C ALA A 15 69.93 -100.89 63.48
N PRO A 16 68.73 -100.81 62.87
CA PRO A 16 68.49 -100.01 61.67
C PRO A 16 68.42 -98.50 61.95
N ILE A 17 68.70 -98.05 63.17
CA ILE A 17 68.81 -96.65 63.55
C ILE A 17 70.25 -96.34 63.91
N ASN A 18 70.69 -95.10 63.72
CA ASN A 18 72.01 -94.69 64.17
C ASN A 18 72.01 -94.71 65.71
N ILE A 19 72.93 -95.46 66.34
CA ILE A 19 73.05 -95.53 67.80
C ILE A 19 74.50 -95.22 68.20
N MET A 20 74.63 -94.33 69.18
CA MET A 20 75.87 -94.01 69.88
C MET A 20 75.64 -94.17 71.39
N MET A 21 76.57 -94.82 72.10
CA MET A 21 76.56 -94.85 73.56
C MET A 21 77.84 -94.27 74.12
N ALA A 22 77.71 -93.49 75.17
CA ALA A 22 78.82 -92.95 75.94
C ALA A 22 78.80 -93.47 77.37
N ASP A 23 79.96 -93.56 78.00
CA ASP A 23 80.09 -93.91 79.41
C ASP A 23 79.68 -92.74 80.34
N ALA A 24 79.80 -92.96 81.65
CA ALA A 24 79.49 -91.96 82.67
C ALA A 24 80.40 -90.72 82.60
N ASP A 25 81.59 -90.83 82.00
CA ASP A 25 82.51 -89.72 81.73
C ASP A 25 82.20 -89.04 80.38
N GLU A 26 81.07 -89.40 79.75
CA GLU A 26 80.55 -88.82 78.52
C GLU A 26 81.45 -89.09 77.29
N ASN A 27 82.31 -90.11 77.38
CA ASN A 27 83.13 -90.56 76.26
C ASN A 27 82.41 -91.67 75.50
N VAL A 28 82.39 -91.58 74.18
CA VAL A 28 81.73 -92.56 73.32
C VAL A 28 82.43 -93.90 73.45
N VAL A 29 81.72 -94.88 73.99
CA VAL A 29 82.22 -96.26 74.16
C VAL A 29 81.64 -97.22 73.13
N PHE A 30 80.59 -96.82 72.42
CA PHE A 30 79.97 -97.64 71.40
C PHE A 30 79.35 -96.78 70.30
N LEU A 31 79.55 -97.20 69.06
CA LEU A 31 78.75 -96.83 67.92
C LEU A 31 78.27 -98.13 67.28
N ASN A 32 77.09 -98.11 66.68
CA ASN A 32 76.66 -99.24 65.85
C ASN A 32 77.16 -99.11 64.40
N HIS A 33 77.00 -100.17 63.62
CA HIS A 33 77.47 -100.25 62.23
C HIS A 33 76.88 -99.15 61.36
N ARG A 34 75.57 -98.93 61.41
CA ARG A 34 74.88 -97.90 60.62
C ARG A 34 75.34 -96.48 60.95
N ALA A 35 75.51 -96.16 62.24
CA ALA A 35 76.02 -94.86 62.64
C ALA A 35 77.44 -94.62 62.10
N ARG A 36 78.30 -95.65 62.09
CA ARG A 36 79.64 -95.55 61.48
C ARG A 36 79.56 -95.31 59.98
N GLU A 37 78.72 -96.05 59.25
CA GLU A 37 78.56 -95.86 57.81
C GLU A 37 78.04 -94.48 57.46
N VAL A 38 77.01 -93.99 58.17
CA VAL A 38 76.44 -92.65 57.94
C VAL A 38 77.47 -91.56 58.23
N LEU A 39 78.18 -91.65 59.36
CA LEU A 39 79.19 -90.65 59.70
C LEU A 39 80.39 -90.73 58.74
N ALA A 40 80.80 -91.92 58.28
CA ALA A 40 81.89 -92.10 57.31
C ALA A 40 81.51 -91.58 55.92
N GLY A 41 80.29 -91.87 55.46
CA GLY A 41 79.78 -91.35 54.19
C GLY A 41 79.64 -89.82 54.17
N LEU A 42 79.48 -89.21 55.34
CA LEU A 42 79.35 -87.76 55.52
C LEU A 42 80.63 -87.09 56.04
N GLU A 43 81.73 -87.81 56.23
CA GLU A 43 82.93 -87.28 56.90
C GLU A 43 83.49 -86.03 56.19
N ASP A 44 83.64 -86.09 54.86
CA ASP A 44 84.15 -84.98 54.04
C ASP A 44 83.25 -83.73 54.07
N GLU A 45 81.94 -83.92 54.21
CA GLU A 45 80.96 -82.84 54.30
C GLU A 45 80.89 -82.27 55.72
N LEU A 46 80.82 -83.13 56.74
CA LEU A 46 80.73 -82.73 58.14
C LEU A 46 81.99 -82.01 58.62
N VAL A 47 83.19 -82.34 58.12
CA VAL A 47 84.45 -81.62 58.44
C VAL A 47 84.37 -80.13 58.13
N LYS A 48 83.61 -79.72 57.10
CA LYS A 48 83.43 -78.30 56.74
C LYS A 48 82.69 -77.52 57.83
N TYR A 49 81.80 -78.19 58.55
CA TYR A 49 80.90 -77.58 59.55
C TYR A 49 81.29 -77.93 60.99
N LEU A 50 82.03 -79.02 61.19
CA LEU A 50 82.59 -79.50 62.45
C LEU A 50 84.12 -79.65 62.26
N PRO A 51 84.91 -78.59 62.48
CA PRO A 51 86.34 -78.58 62.21
C PRO A 51 87.09 -79.69 62.97
N GLY A 52 87.85 -80.51 62.24
CA GLY A 52 88.61 -81.62 62.83
C GLY A 52 87.76 -82.85 63.22
N PHE A 53 86.54 -82.97 62.69
CA PHE A 53 85.75 -84.19 62.78
C PHE A 53 86.46 -85.34 62.05
N LYS A 54 86.69 -86.46 62.73
CA LYS A 54 87.13 -87.71 62.11
C LYS A 54 86.35 -88.85 62.68
N VAL A 55 85.78 -89.69 61.82
CA VAL A 55 84.89 -90.78 62.27
C VAL A 55 85.64 -91.78 63.14
N ALA A 56 86.92 -92.01 62.81
CA ALA A 56 87.81 -92.85 63.62
C ALA A 56 88.07 -92.31 65.04
N GLU A 57 87.95 -90.99 65.26
CA GLU A 57 88.11 -90.34 66.57
C GLU A 57 86.77 -90.21 67.34
N VAL A 58 85.64 -90.58 66.73
CA VAL A 58 84.34 -90.56 67.40
C VAL A 58 84.32 -91.57 68.56
N MET A 59 84.82 -92.78 68.33
CA MET A 59 85.01 -93.78 69.38
C MET A 59 86.13 -93.34 70.34
N GLY A 60 85.82 -93.24 71.63
CA GLY A 60 86.70 -92.73 72.68
C GLY A 60 86.73 -91.21 72.80
N GLY A 61 86.08 -90.47 71.89
CA GLY A 61 85.92 -89.02 71.97
C GLY A 61 84.71 -88.62 72.82
N SER A 62 84.68 -87.37 73.30
CA SER A 62 83.53 -86.86 74.04
C SER A 62 82.34 -86.56 73.13
N ILE A 63 81.13 -86.96 73.54
CA ILE A 63 79.88 -86.73 72.78
C ILE A 63 79.59 -85.25 72.52
N HIS A 64 80.10 -84.34 73.35
CA HIS A 64 79.86 -82.90 73.23
C HIS A 64 80.56 -82.27 72.04
N ARG A 65 81.57 -82.94 71.47
CA ARG A 65 82.43 -82.38 70.43
C ARG A 65 81.66 -82.02 69.14
N TYR A 66 80.47 -82.56 68.95
CA TYR A 66 79.66 -82.40 67.73
C TYR A 66 78.52 -81.38 67.86
N HIS A 67 78.47 -80.65 68.96
CA HIS A 67 77.48 -79.60 69.18
C HIS A 67 78.15 -78.21 69.19
N LYS A 68 77.43 -77.20 68.67
CA LYS A 68 77.91 -75.80 68.65
C LYS A 68 78.15 -75.22 70.05
N ASP A 69 77.42 -75.70 71.06
CA ASP A 69 77.57 -75.30 72.47
C ASP A 69 77.74 -76.56 73.36
N PRO A 70 78.98 -77.01 73.58
CA PRO A 70 79.28 -78.19 74.40
C PRO A 70 78.80 -78.08 75.85
N ASP A 71 78.83 -76.88 76.45
CA ASP A 71 78.47 -76.68 77.86
C ASP A 71 76.95 -76.77 78.07
N ALA A 72 76.17 -76.31 77.09
CA ALA A 72 74.72 -76.48 77.10
C ALA A 72 74.33 -77.96 77.07
N ILE A 73 75.01 -78.77 76.27
CA ILE A 73 74.72 -80.22 76.17
C ILE A 73 75.12 -80.94 77.45
N LYS A 74 76.27 -80.63 78.07
CA LYS A 74 76.64 -81.15 79.40
C LYS A 74 75.55 -80.92 80.44
N LYS A 75 74.99 -79.71 80.51
CA LYS A 75 73.87 -79.40 81.42
C LYS A 75 72.63 -80.24 81.12
N ILE A 76 72.30 -80.44 79.84
CA ILE A 76 71.17 -81.28 79.43
C ILE A 76 71.40 -82.73 79.86
N LEU A 77 72.61 -83.27 79.65
CA LEU A 77 72.92 -84.66 79.99
C LEU A 77 72.94 -84.93 81.49
N HIS A 78 73.57 -84.06 82.29
CA HIS A 78 73.56 -84.16 83.75
C HIS A 78 72.16 -83.95 84.35
N GLY A 79 71.26 -83.26 83.63
CA GLY A 79 69.87 -83.04 84.03
C GLY A 79 68.92 -84.19 83.70
N LEU A 80 69.35 -85.18 82.91
CA LEU A 80 68.51 -86.32 82.52
C LEU A 80 68.24 -87.22 83.74
N LYS A 81 66.97 -87.64 83.88
CA LYS A 81 66.55 -88.61 84.90
C LYS A 81 66.40 -89.99 84.28
N PRO A 82 66.63 -91.09 85.03
CA PRO A 82 66.40 -92.45 84.54
C PRO A 82 64.99 -92.59 83.94
N GLY A 83 64.90 -93.01 82.67
CA GLY A 83 63.63 -93.18 81.94
C GLY A 83 63.15 -92.00 81.08
N SER A 84 63.78 -90.82 81.16
CA SER A 84 63.44 -89.66 80.32
C SER A 84 64.20 -89.62 78.98
N VAL A 85 63.61 -88.96 77.97
CA VAL A 85 64.20 -88.78 76.63
C VAL A 85 64.33 -87.29 76.33
N HIS A 86 65.51 -86.85 75.92
CA HIS A 86 65.72 -85.53 75.33
C HIS A 86 65.68 -85.63 73.81
N LYS A 87 64.85 -84.81 73.15
CA LYS A 87 64.86 -84.66 71.69
C LYS A 87 65.52 -83.34 71.32
N GLY A 88 66.41 -83.37 70.34
CA GLY A 88 67.09 -82.19 69.83
C GLY A 88 67.30 -82.30 68.33
N GLU A 89 67.67 -81.19 67.71
CA GLU A 89 68.03 -81.13 66.29
C GLU A 89 69.44 -80.55 66.17
N ILE A 90 70.24 -81.14 65.29
CA ILE A 90 71.58 -80.68 64.96
C ILE A 90 71.62 -80.40 63.47
N THR A 91 72.04 -79.18 63.11
CA THR A 91 72.11 -78.69 61.74
C THR A 91 73.53 -78.34 61.31
N PRO A 92 74.38 -79.35 61.02
CA PRO A 92 75.71 -79.11 60.49
C PRO A 92 75.60 -78.80 58.99
N GLY A 93 75.56 -77.51 58.65
CA GLY A 93 75.45 -77.05 57.27
C GLY A 93 74.05 -77.23 56.69
N PRO A 94 73.88 -77.80 55.49
CA PRO A 94 72.57 -78.02 54.89
C PRO A 94 71.82 -79.22 55.47
N TYR A 95 72.48 -80.06 56.27
CA TYR A 95 71.88 -81.26 56.82
C TYR A 95 71.09 -80.94 58.09
N VAL A 96 69.98 -81.64 58.27
CA VAL A 96 69.15 -81.54 59.47
C VAL A 96 69.02 -82.92 60.10
N PHE A 97 69.66 -83.12 61.26
CA PHE A 97 69.59 -84.37 62.03
C PHE A 97 68.76 -84.20 63.30
N GLU A 98 67.67 -84.95 63.43
CA GLU A 98 66.91 -85.03 64.67
C GLU A 98 67.42 -86.19 65.54
N HIS A 99 67.74 -85.92 66.81
CA HIS A 99 68.27 -86.92 67.74
C HIS A 99 67.44 -87.07 69.01
N GLU A 100 67.50 -88.27 69.60
CA GLU A 100 66.93 -88.64 70.88
C GLU A 100 68.01 -89.19 71.82
N THR A 101 68.17 -88.60 73.01
CA THR A 101 69.17 -88.99 74.00
C THR A 101 68.52 -89.51 75.29
N ARG A 102 69.04 -90.61 75.86
CA ARG A 102 68.57 -91.24 77.10
C ARG A 102 69.74 -91.60 78.02
N LEU A 103 69.47 -91.66 79.32
CA LEU A 103 70.43 -92.02 80.36
C LEU A 103 70.40 -93.53 80.67
N LEU A 104 71.57 -94.14 80.84
CA LEU A 104 71.83 -95.54 81.18
C LEU A 104 72.29 -95.63 82.64
N VAL A 105 71.71 -96.53 83.42
CA VAL A 105 72.09 -96.80 84.82
C VAL A 105 72.52 -98.25 85.01
N ASP A 106 73.39 -98.51 85.97
CA ASP A 106 73.84 -99.85 86.33
C ASP A 106 72.83 -100.59 87.22
N ARG A 107 73.18 -101.81 87.67
CA ARG A 107 72.29 -102.64 88.53
C ARG A 107 72.06 -102.07 89.93
N ASN A 108 72.91 -101.16 90.41
CA ASN A 108 72.77 -100.49 91.70
C ASN A 108 72.02 -99.14 91.57
N GLY A 109 71.74 -98.70 90.34
CA GLY A 109 71.05 -97.46 90.02
C GLY A 109 71.98 -96.27 89.79
N ASP A 110 73.29 -96.49 89.78
CA ASP A 110 74.29 -95.46 89.54
C ASP A 110 74.45 -95.21 88.02
N LEU A 111 74.86 -94.00 87.64
CA LEU A 111 75.02 -93.61 86.23
C LEU A 111 76.05 -94.52 85.54
N ALA A 112 75.61 -95.23 84.50
CA ALA A 112 76.46 -96.04 83.64
C ALA A 112 76.85 -95.32 82.35
N GLY A 113 76.04 -94.37 81.87
CA GLY A 113 76.32 -93.60 80.67
C GLY A 113 75.08 -93.08 79.94
N TYR A 114 75.18 -92.86 78.63
CA TYR A 114 74.11 -92.30 77.79
C TYR A 114 73.98 -93.06 76.47
N VAL A 115 72.77 -93.09 75.90
CA VAL A 115 72.50 -93.58 74.53
C VAL A 115 71.84 -92.50 73.70
N VAL A 116 72.34 -92.27 72.49
CA VAL A 116 71.86 -91.28 71.52
C VAL A 116 71.45 -91.99 70.23
N GLN A 117 70.30 -91.62 69.67
CA GLN A 117 69.77 -92.13 68.41
C GLN A 117 69.40 -90.96 67.49
N TRP A 118 69.55 -91.04 66.15
CA TRP A 118 69.18 -89.89 65.26
C TRP A 118 68.76 -90.26 63.82
N TYR A 119 68.09 -89.31 63.14
CA TYR A 119 67.54 -89.37 61.76
C TYR A 119 67.93 -88.15 60.92
N ASP A 120 68.01 -88.29 59.58
CA ASP A 120 68.20 -87.19 58.61
C ASP A 120 66.85 -86.77 58.00
N VAL A 121 66.50 -85.47 58.03
CA VAL A 121 65.23 -84.91 57.51
C VAL A 121 65.41 -83.83 56.43
N THR A 122 66.61 -83.69 55.85
CA THR A 122 67.01 -82.57 54.99
C THR A 122 66.12 -82.32 53.76
N GLU A 123 65.72 -83.36 53.02
CA GLU A 123 65.00 -83.21 51.73
C GLU A 123 63.57 -82.66 51.89
N LYS A 124 62.95 -82.88 53.05
CA LYS A 124 61.57 -82.45 53.31
C LYS A 124 61.46 -80.93 53.42
N CYS A 125 62.37 -80.27 54.13
CA CYS A 125 62.34 -78.82 54.32
C CYS A 125 62.55 -78.03 53.02
N LEU A 126 63.41 -78.52 52.12
CA LEU A 126 63.71 -77.85 50.85
C LEU A 126 62.47 -77.70 49.92
N LYS A 127 61.58 -78.69 49.88
CA LYS A 127 60.37 -78.64 49.04
C LYS A 127 59.34 -77.62 49.54
N GLU A 128 59.22 -77.45 50.86
CA GLU A 128 58.28 -76.49 51.45
C GLU A 128 58.71 -75.03 51.19
N GLU A 129 60.02 -74.75 51.22
CA GLU A 129 60.55 -73.41 50.98
C GLU A 129 60.38 -72.94 49.53
N GLN A 130 60.50 -73.86 48.57
CA GLN A 130 60.38 -73.55 47.15
C GLN A 130 58.95 -73.18 46.73
N ALA A 131 57.93 -73.83 47.32
CA ALA A 131 56.53 -73.50 47.11
C ALA A 131 56.17 -72.10 47.66
N ALA A 132 56.68 -71.75 48.85
CA ALA A 132 56.48 -70.43 49.44
C ALA A 132 57.11 -69.31 48.60
N ARG A 133 58.22 -69.58 47.90
CA ARG A 133 58.86 -68.60 47.00
C ARG A 133 58.01 -68.28 45.76
N LEU A 134 57.43 -69.30 45.13
CA LEU A 134 56.56 -69.10 43.95
C LEU A 134 55.29 -68.34 44.32
N GLN A 135 54.68 -68.67 45.46
CA GLN A 135 53.50 -67.96 45.96
C GLN A 135 53.78 -66.47 46.15
N ARG A 136 54.89 -66.10 46.82
CA ARG A 136 55.26 -64.69 47.02
C ARG A 136 55.56 -63.94 45.72
N ALA A 137 56.05 -64.61 44.69
CA ALA A 137 56.31 -63.98 43.39
C ALA A 137 55.01 -63.61 42.67
N VAL A 138 53.96 -64.42 42.81
CA VAL A 138 52.63 -64.12 42.28
C VAL A 138 51.93 -63.04 43.11
N ASP A 139 52.07 -63.09 44.44
CA ASP A 139 51.51 -62.07 45.34
C ASP A 139 52.06 -60.67 45.05
N GLY A 140 53.37 -60.55 44.75
CA GLY A 140 54.02 -59.28 44.44
C GLY A 140 53.90 -58.78 42.99
N ALA A 141 53.16 -59.47 42.12
CA ALA A 141 52.96 -59.04 40.74
C ALA A 141 52.02 -57.83 40.67
N GLN A 142 52.40 -56.77 39.93
CA GLN A 142 51.57 -55.57 39.75
C GLN A 142 50.32 -55.80 38.89
N THR A 143 50.32 -56.86 38.07
CA THR A 143 49.15 -57.23 37.28
C THR A 143 48.10 -57.86 38.19
N ALA A 144 46.88 -57.33 38.19
CA ALA A 144 45.77 -57.94 38.91
C ALA A 144 45.47 -59.34 38.34
N MET A 145 45.80 -60.38 39.12
CA MET A 145 45.64 -61.77 38.76
C MET A 145 44.72 -62.54 39.72
N MET A 146 43.76 -63.25 39.14
CA MET A 146 42.79 -64.11 39.82
C MET A 146 42.85 -65.51 39.23
N MET A 147 42.89 -66.55 40.07
CA MET A 147 42.75 -67.93 39.62
C MET A 147 41.41 -68.50 40.05
N ILE A 148 40.80 -69.27 39.15
CA ILE A 148 39.56 -70.01 39.42
C ILE A 148 39.79 -71.49 39.14
N ASP A 149 39.07 -72.36 39.85
CA ASP A 149 39.03 -73.79 39.56
C ASP A 149 38.05 -74.13 38.42
N ARG A 150 37.87 -75.44 38.19
CA ARG A 150 36.93 -76.00 37.20
C ARG A 150 35.46 -75.74 37.49
N ASP A 151 35.12 -75.46 38.75
CA ASP A 151 33.78 -75.10 39.19
C ASP A 151 33.54 -73.59 39.15
N PHE A 152 34.53 -72.82 38.69
CA PHE A 152 34.52 -71.36 38.57
C PHE A 152 34.59 -70.63 39.92
N VAL A 153 35.05 -71.34 40.95
CA VAL A 153 35.30 -70.76 42.27
C VAL A 153 36.67 -70.13 42.27
N ILE A 154 36.76 -68.89 42.76
CA ILE A 154 38.02 -68.17 42.91
C ILE A 154 38.87 -68.89 43.96
N THR A 155 39.97 -69.48 43.53
CA THR A 155 40.92 -70.19 44.39
C THR A 155 42.03 -69.28 44.89
N TYR A 156 42.34 -68.22 44.14
CA TYR A 156 43.41 -67.29 44.49
C TYR A 156 43.17 -65.91 43.87
N VAL A 157 43.58 -64.87 44.58
CA VAL A 157 43.72 -63.50 44.08
C VAL A 157 44.99 -62.90 44.66
N ASN A 158 45.74 -62.17 43.86
CA ASN A 158 46.88 -61.40 44.37
C ASN A 158 46.46 -60.02 44.92
N GLU A 159 47.41 -59.30 45.53
CA GLU A 159 47.17 -57.99 46.14
C GLU A 159 46.67 -56.97 45.11
N ALA A 160 47.25 -56.93 43.91
CA ALA A 160 46.81 -56.04 42.83
C ALA A 160 45.34 -56.25 42.42
N THR A 161 44.84 -57.50 42.45
CA THR A 161 43.40 -57.77 42.21
C THR A 161 42.54 -57.23 43.33
N GLN A 162 42.96 -57.40 44.58
CA GLN A 162 42.20 -56.87 45.72
C GLN A 162 42.16 -55.35 45.69
N GLU A 163 43.28 -54.69 45.40
CA GLU A 163 43.37 -53.23 45.28
C GLU A 163 42.49 -52.70 44.15
N LEU A 164 42.56 -53.29 42.95
CA LEU A 164 41.73 -52.92 41.81
C LEU A 164 40.23 -53.05 42.14
N MET A 165 39.85 -54.18 42.76
CA MET A 165 38.47 -54.43 43.16
C MET A 165 38.00 -53.53 44.31
N ALA A 166 38.89 -53.17 45.23
CA ALA A 166 38.63 -52.25 46.34
C ALA A 166 38.46 -50.81 45.87
N GLN A 167 39.31 -50.34 44.95
CA GLN A 167 39.25 -49.00 44.35
C GLN A 167 37.87 -48.73 43.70
N HIS A 168 37.27 -49.77 43.10
CA HIS A 168 35.96 -49.68 42.46
C HIS A 168 34.84 -50.34 43.25
N ALA A 169 35.05 -50.67 44.53
CA ALA A 169 34.11 -51.45 45.34
C ALA A 169 32.71 -50.83 45.42
N ASP A 170 32.60 -49.51 45.58
CA ASP A 170 31.31 -48.82 45.65
C ASP A 170 30.51 -48.93 44.35
N THR A 171 31.19 -48.91 43.21
CA THR A 171 30.58 -49.07 41.88
C THR A 171 30.18 -50.52 41.64
N LEU A 172 31.06 -51.47 41.96
CA LEU A 172 30.80 -52.90 41.80
C LEU A 172 29.69 -53.39 42.74
N LYS A 173 29.61 -52.87 43.97
CA LYS A 173 28.57 -53.21 44.95
C LYS A 173 27.17 -52.73 44.56
N LYS A 174 27.07 -51.63 43.79
CA LYS A 174 25.81 -51.18 43.19
C LYS A 174 25.34 -52.11 42.07
N LEU A 175 26.26 -52.70 41.31
CA LEU A 175 25.95 -53.58 40.18
C LEU A 175 25.71 -55.03 40.61
N PHE A 176 26.45 -55.49 41.61
CA PHE A 176 26.42 -56.85 42.14
C PHE A 176 26.12 -56.79 43.65
N PRO A 177 24.82 -56.82 44.05
CA PRO A 177 24.42 -56.79 45.45
C PRO A 177 25.00 -58.00 46.21
N GLY A 178 25.99 -57.75 47.07
CA GLY A 178 26.75 -58.79 47.78
C GLY A 178 28.26 -58.81 47.47
N PHE A 179 28.73 -57.96 46.55
CA PHE A 179 30.16 -57.80 46.27
C PHE A 179 30.94 -57.28 47.50
N ASP A 180 32.05 -57.94 47.79
CA ASP A 180 33.02 -57.58 48.83
C ASP A 180 34.43 -57.87 48.31
N ALA A 181 35.21 -56.81 48.08
CA ALA A 181 36.56 -56.91 47.51
C ALA A 181 37.53 -57.70 48.41
N HIS A 182 37.25 -57.79 49.72
CA HIS A 182 38.08 -58.55 50.66
C HIS A 182 37.62 -60.01 50.82
N LYS A 183 36.53 -60.42 50.15
CA LYS A 183 35.99 -61.78 50.19
C LYS A 183 35.78 -62.36 48.80
N LEU A 184 36.75 -62.17 47.91
CA LEU A 184 36.71 -62.73 46.57
C LEU A 184 37.03 -64.22 46.56
N THR A 185 38.06 -64.66 47.30
CA THR A 185 38.44 -66.08 47.37
C THR A 185 37.31 -66.93 47.96
N GLY A 186 37.00 -68.05 47.31
CA GLY A 186 35.91 -68.95 47.67
C GLY A 186 34.55 -68.55 47.07
N THR A 187 34.44 -67.42 46.38
CA THR A 187 33.20 -67.05 45.67
C THR A 187 33.23 -67.56 44.23
N ASN A 188 32.05 -67.86 43.69
CA ASN A 188 31.91 -68.30 42.31
C ASN A 188 31.74 -67.08 41.38
N ILE A 189 32.51 -67.02 40.29
CA ILE A 189 32.47 -65.86 39.38
C ILE A 189 31.16 -65.70 38.61
N ASP A 190 30.27 -66.71 38.62
CA ASP A 190 28.93 -66.62 38.03
C ASP A 190 28.15 -65.42 38.54
N ILE A 191 28.34 -65.03 39.80
CA ILE A 191 27.61 -63.91 40.42
C ILE A 191 27.94 -62.56 39.76
N PHE A 192 29.06 -62.47 39.03
CA PHE A 192 29.48 -61.26 38.32
C PHE A 192 29.01 -61.22 36.86
N HIS A 193 28.24 -62.22 36.41
CA HIS A 193 27.81 -62.35 35.02
C HIS A 193 26.29 -62.42 34.90
N LYS A 194 25.73 -61.63 33.97
CA LYS A 194 24.28 -61.66 33.68
C LYS A 194 23.81 -62.99 33.09
N ASN A 195 24.66 -63.68 32.33
CA ASN A 195 24.37 -64.99 31.74
C ASN A 195 25.53 -65.97 32.00
N PRO A 196 25.64 -66.53 33.21
CA PRO A 196 26.77 -67.38 33.62
C PRO A 196 27.05 -68.58 32.71
N ALA A 197 26.00 -69.12 32.06
CA ALA A 197 26.13 -70.25 31.14
C ALA A 197 27.07 -69.94 29.97
N HIS A 198 27.11 -68.69 29.52
CA HIS A 198 27.98 -68.27 28.41
C HIS A 198 29.47 -68.33 28.79
N GLN A 199 29.86 -67.78 29.95
CA GLN A 199 31.25 -67.76 30.38
C GLN A 199 31.71 -69.16 30.79
N ARG A 200 30.83 -69.95 31.38
CA ARG A 200 31.10 -71.36 31.64
C ARG A 200 31.43 -72.12 30.37
N GLN A 201 30.67 -71.93 29.29
CA GLN A 201 30.96 -72.58 28.00
C GLN A 201 32.29 -72.11 27.39
N LEU A 202 32.58 -70.81 27.46
CA LEU A 202 33.80 -70.23 26.92
C LEU A 202 35.05 -70.78 27.63
N LEU A 203 35.05 -70.75 28.96
CA LEU A 203 36.21 -71.07 29.79
C LEU A 203 36.34 -72.57 30.14
N ALA A 204 35.29 -73.38 29.97
CA ALA A 204 35.36 -74.82 30.21
C ALA A 204 36.19 -75.57 29.16
N ASN A 205 36.34 -75.01 27.96
CA ASN A 205 37.15 -75.58 26.88
C ASN A 205 38.51 -74.86 26.78
N PRO A 206 39.63 -75.51 27.13
CA PRO A 206 40.95 -74.88 27.08
C PRO A 206 41.38 -74.48 25.67
N ALA A 207 40.77 -75.01 24.60
CA ALA A 207 41.05 -74.58 23.23
C ALA A 207 40.57 -73.15 22.91
N ASN A 208 39.70 -72.58 23.75
CA ASN A 208 39.26 -71.19 23.64
C ASN A 208 40.21 -70.20 24.32
N LEU A 209 41.31 -70.69 24.91
CA LEU A 209 42.23 -69.90 25.73
C LEU A 209 43.64 -69.90 25.11
N PRO A 210 44.35 -68.75 25.10
CA PRO A 210 44.00 -67.51 25.80
C PRO A 210 42.88 -66.71 25.12
N TYR A 211 42.03 -66.08 25.93
CA TYR A 211 40.96 -65.19 25.48
C TYR A 211 41.21 -63.77 25.98
N GLU A 212 41.16 -62.78 25.09
CA GLU A 212 41.39 -61.36 25.41
C GLU A 212 40.20 -60.51 24.96
N THR A 213 39.73 -59.61 25.83
CA THR A 213 38.62 -58.70 25.50
C THR A 213 38.55 -57.50 26.46
N ASP A 214 37.99 -56.38 26.00
CA ASP A 214 37.58 -55.28 26.87
C ASP A 214 36.14 -55.52 27.31
N ILE A 215 35.92 -55.76 28.60
CA ILE A 215 34.57 -55.87 29.17
C ILE A 215 34.13 -54.55 29.80
N THR A 216 32.82 -54.28 29.75
CA THR A 216 32.22 -53.10 30.38
C THR A 216 31.41 -53.52 31.61
N VAL A 217 31.72 -52.92 32.76
CA VAL A 217 31.07 -53.20 34.05
C VAL A 217 30.57 -51.86 34.62
N GLY A 218 29.30 -51.54 34.34
CA GLY A 218 28.73 -50.21 34.64
C GLY A 218 29.46 -49.11 33.86
N PRO A 219 30.01 -48.06 34.53
CA PRO A 219 30.79 -47.01 33.87
C PRO A 219 32.26 -47.41 33.60
N LEU A 220 32.71 -48.57 34.09
CA LEU A 220 34.11 -48.99 34.01
C LEU A 220 34.36 -49.90 32.80
N LYS A 221 35.55 -49.83 32.23
CA LYS A 221 36.06 -50.73 31.20
C LYS A 221 37.31 -51.44 31.70
N PHE A 222 37.25 -52.77 31.74
CA PHE A 222 38.39 -53.60 32.11
C PHE A 222 38.89 -54.37 30.89
N HIS A 223 40.19 -54.31 30.63
CA HIS A 223 40.85 -55.24 29.74
C HIS A 223 41.07 -56.56 30.48
N LEU A 224 40.55 -57.65 29.94
CA LEU A 224 40.57 -58.98 30.54
C LEU A 224 41.32 -59.96 29.63
N ARG A 225 42.29 -60.67 30.20
CA ARG A 225 42.97 -61.79 29.57
C ARG A 225 42.80 -63.05 30.41
N VAL A 226 42.34 -64.14 29.80
CA VAL A 226 42.11 -65.42 30.49
C VAL A 226 42.96 -66.53 29.88
N SER A 227 43.67 -67.29 30.70
CA SER A 227 44.57 -68.38 30.30
C SER A 227 44.28 -69.67 31.08
N ALA A 228 44.52 -70.84 30.47
CA ALA A 228 44.29 -72.14 31.10
C ALA A 228 45.40 -72.52 32.12
N ILE A 229 45.03 -73.10 33.26
CA ILE A 229 45.93 -73.70 34.25
C ILE A 229 45.92 -75.22 34.09
N HIS A 230 47.09 -75.84 33.96
CA HIS A 230 47.28 -77.29 33.90
C HIS A 230 47.93 -77.84 35.17
N GLY A 231 47.45 -78.98 35.65
CA GLY A 231 48.04 -79.71 36.78
C GLY A 231 49.33 -80.45 36.41
N LEU A 232 49.98 -81.04 37.41
CA LEU A 232 51.26 -81.77 37.25
C LEU A 232 51.15 -83.00 36.32
N ASP A 233 49.94 -83.55 36.16
CA ASP A 233 49.61 -84.66 35.27
C ASP A 233 49.13 -84.21 33.87
N GLY A 234 49.14 -82.91 33.60
CA GLY A 234 48.65 -82.29 32.36
C GLY A 234 47.13 -82.11 32.30
N SER A 235 46.39 -82.46 33.35
CA SER A 235 44.94 -82.21 33.42
C SER A 235 44.63 -80.71 33.48
N TYR A 236 43.52 -80.30 32.87
CA TYR A 236 43.07 -78.90 32.93
C TYR A 236 42.34 -78.66 34.25
N ILE A 237 42.89 -77.78 35.10
CA ILE A 237 42.47 -77.63 36.51
C ILE A 237 41.82 -76.29 36.84
N GLY A 238 41.88 -75.30 35.95
CA GLY A 238 41.33 -73.97 36.22
C GLY A 238 41.78 -72.91 35.25
N ASN A 239 41.45 -71.64 35.52
CA ASN A 239 41.85 -70.51 34.68
C ASN A 239 42.59 -69.47 35.50
N THR A 240 43.54 -68.77 34.87
CA THR A 240 44.12 -67.51 35.36
C THR A 240 43.48 -66.36 34.59
N LEU A 241 42.97 -65.37 35.30
CA LEU A 241 42.37 -64.15 34.78
C LEU A 241 43.25 -62.97 35.17
N GLU A 242 43.69 -62.21 34.18
CA GLU A 242 44.44 -60.96 34.33
C GLU A 242 43.55 -59.78 33.96
N TRP A 243 43.55 -58.74 34.80
CA TRP A 243 42.67 -57.58 34.68
C TRP A 243 43.46 -56.26 34.66
N SER A 244 42.99 -55.28 33.89
CA SER A 244 43.49 -53.90 33.92
C SER A 244 42.35 -52.90 33.69
N ASP A 245 42.21 -51.87 34.53
CA ASP A 245 41.27 -50.78 34.27
C ASP A 245 41.79 -49.89 33.12
N VAL A 246 41.03 -49.84 32.02
CA VAL A 246 41.33 -49.02 30.83
C VAL A 246 40.29 -47.93 30.61
N THR A 247 39.47 -47.63 31.62
CA THR A 247 38.34 -46.68 31.53
C THR A 247 38.78 -45.30 31.06
N GLU A 248 39.77 -44.68 31.71
CA GLU A 248 40.22 -43.31 31.40
C GLU A 248 40.89 -43.23 30.02
N LEU A 249 41.73 -44.23 29.69
CA LEU A 249 42.41 -44.33 28.39
C LEU A 249 41.39 -44.40 27.23
N ARG A 250 40.42 -45.32 27.32
CA ARG A 250 39.39 -45.49 26.28
C ARG A 250 38.43 -44.31 26.19
N THR A 251 38.17 -43.61 27.30
CA THR A 251 37.34 -42.40 27.31
C THR A 251 38.05 -41.24 26.61
N SER A 252 39.35 -41.06 26.89
CA SER A 252 40.17 -40.03 26.25
C SER A 252 40.35 -40.27 24.74
N GLU A 253 40.56 -41.52 24.33
CA GLU A 253 40.62 -41.89 22.90
C GLU A 253 39.30 -41.59 22.17
N LEU A 254 38.16 -41.87 22.81
CA LEU A 254 36.84 -41.59 22.25
C LEU A 254 36.59 -40.08 22.15
N GLU A 255 37.02 -39.30 23.14
CA GLU A 255 36.87 -37.85 23.16
C GLU A 255 37.70 -37.18 22.06
N VAL A 256 38.96 -37.58 21.86
CA VAL A 256 39.79 -37.12 20.73
C VAL A 256 39.15 -37.49 19.39
N SER A 257 38.63 -38.71 19.25
CA SER A 257 37.93 -39.14 18.03
C SER A 257 36.64 -38.35 17.77
N ARG A 258 35.91 -38.00 18.84
CA ARG A 258 34.72 -37.15 18.77
C ARG A 258 35.06 -35.73 18.34
N LEU A 259 36.11 -35.13 18.90
CA LEU A 259 36.57 -33.78 18.52
C LEU A 259 37.06 -33.75 17.07
N LYS A 260 37.87 -34.74 16.66
CA LYS A 260 38.29 -34.88 15.25
C LYS A 260 37.09 -34.99 14.31
N SER A 261 36.12 -35.85 14.64
CA SER A 261 34.91 -36.03 13.84
C SER A 261 34.05 -34.75 13.79
N ALA A 262 34.01 -33.97 14.88
CA ALA A 262 33.28 -32.71 14.93
C ALA A 262 33.91 -31.64 14.03
N VAL A 263 35.25 -31.53 14.01
CA VAL A 263 35.98 -30.61 13.13
C VAL A 263 35.86 -31.04 11.66
N GLU A 264 35.91 -32.34 11.38
CA GLU A 264 35.83 -32.90 10.03
C GLU A 264 34.41 -32.82 9.44
N GLY A 265 33.37 -32.92 10.28
CA GLY A 265 31.98 -32.69 9.90
C GLY A 265 31.52 -31.22 9.95
N ALA A 266 32.38 -30.30 10.40
CA ALA A 266 32.02 -28.89 10.49
C ALA A 266 31.86 -28.27 9.09
N GLN A 267 30.79 -27.51 8.88
CA GLN A 267 30.57 -26.74 7.65
C GLN A 267 31.47 -25.50 7.56
N THR A 268 31.99 -25.03 8.69
CA THR A 268 32.97 -23.94 8.74
C THR A 268 34.29 -24.41 8.16
N ALA A 269 34.88 -23.65 7.23
CA ALA A 269 36.18 -23.96 6.65
C ALA A 269 37.30 -23.70 7.67
N LEU A 270 37.83 -24.75 8.28
CA LEU A 270 38.87 -24.70 9.31
C LEU A 270 40.21 -25.23 8.79
N MET A 271 41.25 -24.43 8.95
CA MET A 271 42.63 -24.75 8.60
C MET A 271 43.51 -24.58 9.84
N LEU A 272 44.32 -25.59 10.17
CA LEU A 272 45.25 -25.54 11.29
C LEU A 272 46.69 -25.54 10.75
N CYS A 273 47.56 -24.81 11.42
CA CYS A 273 48.98 -24.77 11.14
C CYS A 273 49.80 -24.91 12.42
N ASP A 274 51.02 -25.44 12.30
CA ASP A 274 51.96 -25.54 13.42
C ASP A 274 52.65 -24.19 13.73
N GLU A 275 53.62 -24.22 14.65
CA GLU A 275 54.41 -23.05 15.06
C GLU A 275 55.23 -22.43 13.90
N ASN A 276 55.55 -23.22 12.87
CA ASN A 276 56.25 -22.75 11.67
C ASN A 276 55.29 -22.23 10.60
N LEU A 277 53.98 -22.28 10.86
CA LEU A 277 52.89 -21.95 9.96
C LEU A 277 52.77 -22.90 8.76
N ASP A 278 53.24 -24.14 8.93
CA ASP A 278 52.98 -25.22 7.98
C ASP A 278 51.60 -25.79 8.27
N ILE A 279 50.76 -25.92 7.23
CA ILE A 279 49.39 -26.41 7.38
C ILE A 279 49.43 -27.88 7.82
N THR A 280 48.93 -28.17 9.01
CA THR A 280 48.90 -29.53 9.57
C THR A 280 47.57 -30.22 9.34
N TYR A 281 46.49 -29.46 9.19
CA TYR A 281 45.16 -30.01 8.96
C TYR A 281 44.26 -29.01 8.22
N VAL A 282 43.38 -29.54 7.35
CA VAL A 282 42.27 -28.82 6.74
C VAL A 282 41.04 -29.72 6.78
N ASN A 283 39.87 -29.16 7.09
CA ASN A 283 38.63 -29.92 6.99
C ASN A 283 38.07 -29.87 5.55
N PRO A 284 37.13 -30.77 5.18
CA PRO A 284 36.53 -30.80 3.85
C PRO A 284 35.91 -29.47 3.40
N ALA A 285 35.40 -28.66 4.34
CA ALA A 285 34.82 -27.36 4.03
C ALA A 285 35.85 -26.37 3.45
N VAL A 286 37.11 -26.39 3.91
CA VAL A 286 38.20 -25.60 3.29
C VAL A 286 38.44 -26.04 1.85
N ILE A 287 38.49 -27.36 1.62
CA ILE A 287 38.75 -27.93 0.30
C ILE A 287 37.63 -27.58 -0.66
N GLU A 288 36.37 -27.67 -0.22
CA GLU A 288 35.21 -27.29 -1.02
C GLU A 288 35.21 -25.78 -1.33
N LEU A 289 35.42 -24.93 -0.32
CA LEU A 289 35.44 -23.47 -0.46
C LEU A 289 36.51 -23.02 -1.44
N LEU A 290 37.77 -23.45 -1.24
CA LEU A 290 38.88 -23.07 -2.10
C LEU A 290 38.84 -23.80 -3.45
N GLY A 291 38.23 -24.98 -3.52
CA GLY A 291 38.00 -25.75 -4.75
C GLY A 291 37.04 -25.07 -5.71
N LYS A 292 35.93 -24.51 -5.20
CA LYS A 292 35.00 -23.72 -6.03
C LYS A 292 35.65 -22.51 -6.68
N ARG A 293 36.71 -21.96 -6.07
CA ARG A 293 37.44 -20.78 -6.54
C ARG A 293 38.84 -21.11 -7.08
N GLN A 294 39.11 -22.38 -7.38
CA GLN A 294 40.45 -22.84 -7.74
C GLN A 294 40.97 -22.18 -9.03
N ALA A 295 40.09 -21.94 -10.01
CA ALA A 295 40.46 -21.36 -11.29
C ALA A 295 40.99 -19.93 -11.12
N GLU A 296 40.30 -19.11 -10.33
CA GLU A 296 40.68 -17.74 -9.99
C GLU A 296 41.92 -17.71 -9.10
N LEU A 297 41.96 -18.56 -8.06
CA LEU A 297 43.10 -18.64 -7.13
C LEU A 297 44.39 -19.06 -7.84
N ARG A 298 44.33 -19.93 -8.86
CA ARG A 298 45.49 -20.32 -9.68
C ARG A 298 46.08 -19.18 -10.51
N GLN A 299 45.30 -18.14 -10.81
CA GLN A 299 45.82 -16.94 -11.50
C GLN A 299 46.74 -16.13 -10.59
N VAL A 300 46.47 -16.12 -9.29
CA VAL A 300 47.28 -15.41 -8.29
C VAL A 300 48.40 -16.30 -7.73
N PHE A 301 48.12 -17.59 -7.52
CA PHE A 301 49.05 -18.57 -6.96
C PHE A 301 49.25 -19.74 -7.94
N PRO A 302 50.23 -19.66 -8.86
CA PRO A 302 50.51 -20.71 -9.83
C PRO A 302 50.80 -22.05 -9.13
N GLY A 303 50.02 -23.10 -9.47
CA GLY A 303 50.14 -24.43 -8.86
C GLY A 303 49.27 -24.66 -7.62
N PHE A 304 48.34 -23.75 -7.29
CA PHE A 304 47.39 -23.94 -6.19
C PHE A 304 46.51 -25.19 -6.38
N ASP A 305 46.50 -26.05 -5.36
CA ASP A 305 45.66 -27.25 -5.28
C ASP A 305 45.05 -27.38 -3.88
N PRO A 306 43.71 -27.24 -3.74
CA PRO A 306 43.04 -27.33 -2.45
C PRO A 306 43.11 -28.72 -1.81
N HIS A 307 43.40 -29.77 -2.58
CA HIS A 307 43.56 -31.13 -2.04
C HIS A 307 44.99 -31.40 -1.54
N ASN A 308 45.94 -30.53 -1.84
CA ASN A 308 47.35 -30.68 -1.47
C ASN A 308 47.85 -29.47 -0.66
N LEU A 309 47.05 -29.09 0.35
CA LEU A 309 47.38 -27.97 1.25
C LEU A 309 48.18 -28.41 2.48
N ILE A 310 48.05 -29.66 2.91
CA ILE A 310 48.77 -30.17 4.10
C ILE A 310 50.28 -30.21 3.82
N GLY A 311 51.06 -29.66 4.75
CA GLY A 311 52.51 -29.50 4.64
C GLY A 311 52.95 -28.27 3.84
N VAL A 312 52.02 -27.46 3.33
CA VAL A 312 52.33 -26.19 2.65
C VAL A 312 52.37 -25.06 3.67
N ASN A 313 53.41 -24.23 3.61
CA ASN A 313 53.51 -23.04 4.45
C ASN A 313 52.55 -21.93 3.98
N ILE A 314 51.81 -21.32 4.91
CA ILE A 314 50.81 -20.28 4.57
C ILE A 314 51.42 -18.98 4.04
N ASP A 315 52.71 -18.73 4.25
CA ASP A 315 53.39 -17.54 3.74
C ASP A 315 53.27 -17.39 2.23
N ARG A 316 53.18 -18.51 1.51
CA ARG A 316 53.02 -18.53 0.06
C ARG A 316 51.73 -17.85 -0.41
N PHE A 317 50.76 -17.68 0.48
CA PHE A 317 49.46 -17.07 0.21
C PHE A 317 49.35 -15.61 0.68
N HIS A 318 50.44 -15.02 1.19
CA HIS A 318 50.45 -13.66 1.73
C HIS A 318 51.45 -12.76 0.99
N LYS A 319 51.02 -11.54 0.64
CA LYS A 319 51.90 -10.54 -0.01
C LYS A 319 53.07 -10.10 0.88
N ASN A 320 52.87 -10.08 2.21
CA ASN A 320 53.91 -9.76 3.20
C ASN A 320 53.94 -10.83 4.30
N PRO A 321 54.68 -11.94 4.08
CA PRO A 321 54.81 -13.04 5.05
C PRO A 321 55.32 -12.61 6.43
N ALA A 322 56.28 -11.67 6.47
CA ALA A 322 56.88 -11.22 7.73
C ALA A 322 55.86 -10.53 8.65
N HIS A 323 54.93 -9.78 8.07
CA HIS A 323 53.83 -9.16 8.82
C HIS A 323 52.88 -10.22 9.41
N GLN A 324 52.49 -11.21 8.61
CA GLN A 324 51.59 -12.28 9.06
C GLN A 324 52.22 -13.13 10.17
N ARG A 325 53.49 -13.49 10.02
CA ARG A 325 54.26 -14.19 11.07
C ARG A 325 54.27 -13.42 12.39
N SER A 326 54.54 -12.11 12.33
CA SER A 326 54.55 -11.27 13.54
C SER A 326 53.18 -11.15 14.21
N LEU A 327 52.09 -11.19 13.44
CA LEU A 327 50.73 -11.14 13.96
C LEU A 327 50.34 -12.48 14.62
N LEU A 328 50.61 -13.59 13.94
CA LEU A 328 50.21 -14.92 14.38
C LEU A 328 51.05 -15.47 15.54
N ALA A 329 52.30 -15.03 15.68
CA ALA A 329 53.18 -15.44 16.78
C ALA A 329 52.86 -14.74 18.12
N ASP A 330 52.13 -13.61 18.09
CA ASP A 330 51.76 -12.86 19.30
C ASP A 330 50.36 -13.28 19.78
N MET A 331 50.31 -14.16 20.78
CA MET A 331 49.05 -14.63 21.37
C MET A 331 48.17 -13.50 21.94
N GLY A 332 48.77 -12.36 22.33
CA GLY A 332 48.02 -11.20 22.83
C GLY A 332 47.24 -10.45 21.75
N ARG A 333 47.50 -10.75 20.46
CA ARG A 333 46.80 -10.17 19.31
C ARG A 333 45.79 -11.12 18.68
N LEU A 334 45.64 -12.33 19.22
CA LEU A 334 44.70 -13.34 18.76
C LEU A 334 43.53 -13.48 19.77
N PRO A 335 42.28 -13.66 19.30
CA PRO A 335 41.87 -13.84 17.90
C PRO A 335 41.94 -12.56 17.07
N ALA A 336 42.30 -12.71 15.78
CA ALA A 336 42.38 -11.61 14.82
C ALA A 336 41.54 -11.91 13.59
N THR A 337 40.78 -10.92 13.12
CA THR A 337 40.00 -11.00 11.89
C THR A 337 40.67 -10.16 10.80
N GLY A 338 40.81 -10.74 9.61
CA GLY A 338 41.31 -10.06 8.43
C GLY A 338 40.39 -10.29 7.22
N THR A 339 40.44 -9.37 6.26
CA THR A 339 39.79 -9.56 4.95
C THR A 339 40.87 -9.64 3.88
N ILE A 340 40.82 -10.70 3.08
CA ILE A 340 41.74 -10.95 1.97
C ILE A 340 40.95 -10.76 0.68
N ARG A 341 41.35 -9.77 -0.13
CA ARG A 341 40.81 -9.56 -1.49
C ARG A 341 41.81 -10.07 -2.53
N LEU A 342 41.38 -11.01 -3.38
CA LEU A 342 42.18 -11.63 -4.45
C LEU A 342 41.39 -11.62 -5.76
N LEU A 343 41.80 -10.79 -6.72
CA LEU A 343 40.98 -10.50 -7.91
C LEU A 343 39.58 -10.04 -7.44
N ASP A 344 38.53 -10.69 -7.92
CA ASP A 344 37.13 -10.42 -7.54
C ASP A 344 36.70 -11.20 -6.30
N LEU A 345 37.57 -12.05 -5.73
CA LEU A 345 37.26 -12.85 -4.54
C LEU A 345 37.48 -12.06 -3.25
N VAL A 346 36.57 -12.22 -2.31
CA VAL A 346 36.64 -11.60 -0.98
C VAL A 346 36.50 -12.68 0.08
N PHE A 347 37.56 -12.95 0.83
CA PHE A 347 37.55 -13.87 1.96
C PHE A 347 37.70 -13.12 3.27
N GLN A 348 36.93 -13.51 4.28
CA GLN A 348 37.21 -13.18 5.66
C GLN A 348 37.94 -14.35 6.31
N VAL A 349 39.02 -14.04 7.02
CA VAL A 349 39.81 -15.02 7.76
C VAL A 349 39.83 -14.64 9.24
N ASN A 350 39.53 -15.60 10.12
CA ASN A 350 39.60 -15.42 11.56
C ASN A 350 40.67 -16.36 12.13
N ALA A 351 41.79 -15.79 12.57
CA ALA A 351 42.89 -16.54 13.16
C ALA A 351 42.75 -16.60 14.69
N THR A 352 42.97 -17.78 15.26
CA THR A 352 42.96 -18.04 16.71
C THR A 352 44.16 -18.91 17.09
N ALA A 353 44.81 -18.62 18.23
CA ALA A 353 45.94 -19.41 18.72
C ALA A 353 45.46 -20.77 19.25
N ILE A 354 46.24 -21.83 18.97
CA ILE A 354 46.06 -23.15 19.56
C ILE A 354 47.04 -23.29 20.72
N VAL A 355 46.55 -23.60 21.91
CA VAL A 355 47.36 -23.71 23.14
C VAL A 355 47.36 -25.12 23.68
N GLY A 356 48.52 -25.58 24.13
CA GLY A 356 48.73 -26.87 24.77
C GLY A 356 48.20 -26.91 26.20
N PRO A 357 48.11 -28.11 26.82
CA PRO A 357 47.63 -28.27 28.20
C PRO A 357 48.47 -27.53 29.26
N ASP A 358 49.73 -27.24 28.95
CA ASP A 358 50.69 -26.50 29.78
C ASP A 358 50.73 -24.99 29.47
N GLY A 359 49.87 -24.52 28.55
CA GLY A 359 49.83 -23.15 28.08
C GLY A 359 50.88 -22.83 27.01
N SER A 360 51.62 -23.82 26.50
CA SER A 360 52.52 -23.63 25.37
C SER A 360 51.77 -23.32 24.08
N TYR A 361 52.37 -22.51 23.22
CA TYR A 361 51.82 -22.19 21.90
C TYR A 361 52.05 -23.35 20.94
N MET A 362 51.00 -23.85 20.28
CA MET A 362 51.07 -25.00 19.37
C MET A 362 50.72 -24.65 17.92
N GLY A 363 50.67 -23.36 17.57
CA GLY A 363 50.30 -22.86 16.25
C GLY A 363 48.94 -22.17 16.22
N ASN A 364 48.30 -22.12 15.04
CA ASN A 364 47.05 -21.36 14.85
C ASN A 364 46.00 -22.16 14.10
N MET A 365 44.74 -21.85 14.41
CA MET A 365 43.58 -22.21 13.61
C MET A 365 43.10 -20.97 12.87
N VAL A 366 42.80 -21.11 11.58
CA VAL A 366 42.21 -20.08 10.73
C VAL A 366 40.88 -20.58 10.21
N GLU A 367 39.82 -19.84 10.52
CA GLU A 367 38.51 -20.00 9.90
C GLU A 367 38.43 -19.15 8.64
N TRP A 368 37.93 -19.73 7.54
CA TRP A 368 37.70 -19.04 6.27
C TRP A 368 36.21 -18.87 6.00
N LYS A 369 35.83 -17.69 5.51
CA LYS A 369 34.49 -17.39 5.02
C LYS A 369 34.56 -16.70 3.67
N ASP A 370 33.92 -17.27 2.66
CA ASP A 370 33.78 -16.64 1.34
C ASP A 370 32.66 -15.59 1.41
N LEU A 371 33.05 -14.32 1.23
CA LEU A 371 32.17 -13.15 1.20
C LEU A 371 32.06 -12.57 -0.22
N THR A 372 32.53 -13.28 -1.24
CA THR A 372 32.58 -12.78 -2.63
C THR A 372 31.20 -12.37 -3.13
N GLU A 373 30.21 -13.27 -3.05
CA GLU A 373 28.84 -12.97 -3.49
C GLU A 373 28.21 -11.84 -2.67
N GLN A 374 28.48 -11.79 -1.36
CA GLN A 374 27.95 -10.74 -0.48
C GLN A 374 28.54 -9.36 -0.83
N SER A 375 29.86 -9.26 -0.97
CA SER A 375 30.55 -8.00 -1.26
C SER A 375 30.17 -7.46 -2.65
N ASP A 376 30.07 -8.32 -3.66
CA ASP A 376 29.63 -7.91 -5.00
C ASP A 376 28.17 -7.45 -4.99
N ALA A 377 27.27 -8.17 -4.30
CA ALA A 377 25.88 -7.76 -4.16
C ALA A 377 25.72 -6.42 -3.44
N GLU A 378 26.51 -6.16 -2.38
CA GLU A 378 26.54 -4.88 -1.67
C GLU A 378 27.00 -3.74 -2.59
N GLU A 379 28.06 -3.94 -3.39
CA GLU A 379 28.56 -2.95 -4.34
C GLU A 379 27.55 -2.68 -5.48
N GLN A 380 26.96 -3.73 -6.07
CA GLN A 380 25.91 -3.58 -7.09
C GLN A 380 24.66 -2.88 -6.54
N LEU A 381 24.24 -3.24 -5.32
CA LEU A 381 23.09 -2.62 -4.67
C LEU A 381 23.35 -1.15 -4.35
N ALA A 382 24.52 -0.79 -3.84
CA ALA A 382 24.88 0.61 -3.59
C ALA A 382 24.83 1.45 -4.88
N SER A 383 25.40 0.94 -5.98
CA SER A 383 25.34 1.58 -7.29
C SER A 383 23.93 1.70 -7.84
N LEU A 384 23.08 0.67 -7.65
CA LEU A 384 21.68 0.70 -8.06
C LEU A 384 20.88 1.74 -7.27
N ILE A 385 21.10 1.83 -5.96
CA ILE A 385 20.46 2.84 -5.10
C ILE A 385 20.87 4.23 -5.54
N GLU A 386 22.16 4.48 -5.80
CA GLU A 386 22.64 5.78 -6.29
C GLU A 386 21.99 6.15 -7.63
N SER A 387 21.90 5.18 -8.55
CA SER A 387 21.24 5.37 -9.85
C SER A 387 19.75 5.68 -9.69
N ALA A 388 19.06 4.96 -8.80
CA ALA A 388 17.64 5.18 -8.52
C ALA A 388 17.38 6.55 -7.87
N VAL A 389 18.24 6.99 -6.95
CA VAL A 389 18.19 8.34 -6.35
C VAL A 389 18.41 9.43 -7.41
N ALA A 390 19.28 9.17 -8.39
CA ALA A 390 19.50 10.07 -9.53
C ALA A 390 18.36 10.01 -10.58
N GLY A 391 17.36 9.16 -10.40
CA GLY A 391 16.21 9.00 -11.31
C GLY A 391 16.41 7.98 -12.44
N ASP A 392 17.56 7.29 -12.51
CA ASP A 392 17.76 6.16 -13.43
C ASP A 392 17.23 4.87 -12.81
N LEU A 393 15.92 4.65 -12.99
CA LEU A 393 15.23 3.46 -12.51
C LEU A 393 15.26 2.29 -13.51
N ASN A 394 16.01 2.39 -14.63
CA ASN A 394 16.04 1.35 -15.65
C ASN A 394 17.09 0.27 -15.37
N ARG A 395 18.03 0.54 -14.47
CA ARG A 395 19.05 -0.43 -14.08
C ARG A 395 18.47 -1.54 -13.23
N ARG A 396 19.09 -2.71 -13.30
CA ARG A 396 18.71 -3.93 -12.57
C ARG A 396 19.97 -4.59 -12.03
N LEU A 397 19.86 -5.29 -10.91
CA LEU A 397 20.94 -6.14 -10.37
C LEU A 397 21.15 -7.33 -11.30
N ASP A 398 22.42 -7.68 -11.58
CA ASP A 398 22.75 -8.90 -12.30
C ASP A 398 22.74 -10.08 -11.31
N THR A 399 21.61 -10.78 -11.24
CA THR A 399 21.42 -11.91 -10.32
C THR A 399 21.91 -13.24 -10.89
N SER A 400 22.41 -13.26 -12.13
CA SER A 400 22.83 -14.50 -12.80
C SER A 400 24.02 -15.18 -12.12
N LYS A 401 24.83 -14.41 -11.41
CA LYS A 401 26.04 -14.85 -10.71
C LYS A 401 25.78 -15.24 -9.25
N TYR A 402 24.59 -14.99 -8.73
CA TYR A 402 24.24 -15.24 -7.33
C TYR A 402 23.44 -16.53 -7.15
N THR A 403 23.54 -17.12 -5.97
CA THR A 403 22.72 -18.28 -5.59
C THR A 403 22.04 -18.10 -4.24
N GLY A 404 21.07 -18.96 -3.93
CA GLY A 404 20.36 -18.97 -2.65
C GLY A 404 19.70 -17.64 -2.30
N PHE A 405 19.98 -17.14 -1.09
CA PHE A 405 19.38 -15.92 -0.55
C PHE A 405 19.76 -14.65 -1.34
N MET A 406 21.03 -14.51 -1.78
CA MET A 406 21.49 -13.33 -2.52
C MET A 406 20.76 -13.16 -3.86
N LYS A 407 20.55 -14.28 -4.57
CA LYS A 407 19.76 -14.26 -5.81
C LYS A 407 18.32 -13.80 -5.56
N GLY A 408 17.65 -14.40 -4.56
CA GLY A 408 16.28 -14.04 -4.21
C GLY A 408 16.14 -12.58 -3.78
N LEU A 409 17.12 -12.05 -3.03
CA LEU A 409 17.17 -10.64 -2.68
C LEU A 409 17.29 -9.75 -3.93
N GLY A 410 18.20 -10.08 -4.85
CA GLY A 410 18.38 -9.32 -6.08
C GLY A 410 17.15 -9.34 -6.99
N ASP A 411 16.51 -10.50 -7.15
CA ASP A 411 15.29 -10.65 -7.95
C ASP A 411 14.14 -9.84 -7.33
N ASN A 412 13.97 -9.88 -6.00
CA ASN A 412 12.96 -9.09 -5.29
C ASN A 412 13.18 -7.57 -5.44
N VAL A 413 14.44 -7.10 -5.42
CA VAL A 413 14.77 -5.68 -5.65
C VAL A 413 14.43 -5.28 -7.09
N ASN A 414 14.74 -6.14 -8.07
CA ASN A 414 14.40 -5.92 -9.48
C ASN A 414 12.88 -5.87 -9.69
N ASP A 415 12.12 -6.76 -9.07
CA ASP A 415 10.65 -6.78 -9.12
C ASP A 415 10.03 -5.54 -8.48
N MET A 416 10.57 -5.10 -7.32
CA MET A 416 10.16 -3.85 -6.69
C MET A 416 10.38 -2.65 -7.61
N LEU A 417 11.57 -2.54 -8.24
CA LEU A 417 11.84 -1.47 -9.21
C LEU A 417 10.90 -1.55 -10.41
N GLN A 418 10.61 -2.75 -10.92
CA GLN A 418 9.67 -2.92 -12.03
C GLN A 418 8.26 -2.42 -11.66
N ALA A 419 7.78 -2.75 -10.46
CA ALA A 419 6.48 -2.32 -9.95
C ALA A 419 6.37 -0.79 -9.77
N VAL A 420 7.50 -0.10 -9.54
CA VAL A 420 7.55 1.37 -9.42
C VAL A 420 7.73 2.08 -10.76
N VAL A 421 8.54 1.50 -11.67
CA VAL A 421 8.87 2.12 -12.96
C VAL A 421 7.67 2.19 -13.89
N GLU A 422 6.89 1.11 -13.98
CA GLU A 422 5.79 1.01 -14.94
C GLU A 422 4.71 2.08 -14.72
N PRO A 423 4.17 2.29 -13.50
CA PRO A 423 3.19 3.36 -13.25
C PRO A 423 3.75 4.76 -13.51
N ILE A 424 5.03 5.03 -13.20
CA ILE A 424 5.66 6.33 -13.43
C ILE A 424 5.79 6.62 -14.93
N ARG A 425 6.21 5.62 -15.72
CA ARG A 425 6.31 5.77 -17.18
C ARG A 425 4.94 6.01 -17.82
N GLU A 426 3.93 5.26 -17.41
CA GLU A 426 2.58 5.43 -17.92
C GLU A 426 2.00 6.81 -17.54
N SER A 427 2.21 7.24 -16.30
CA SER A 427 1.84 8.60 -15.86
C SER A 427 2.54 9.67 -16.70
N THR A 428 3.83 9.49 -16.98
CA THR A 428 4.61 10.42 -17.81
C THR A 428 4.08 10.46 -19.24
N ARG A 429 3.77 9.30 -19.85
CA ARG A 429 3.18 9.22 -21.20
C ARG A 429 1.88 10.01 -21.29
N VAL A 430 0.99 9.83 -20.31
CA VAL A 430 -0.31 10.49 -20.27
C VAL A 430 -0.17 12.00 -20.03
N ILE A 431 0.70 12.43 -19.11
CA ILE A 431 0.96 13.85 -18.86
C ILE A 431 1.61 14.52 -20.09
N GLN A 432 2.47 13.80 -20.81
CA GLN A 432 3.08 14.31 -22.03
C GLN A 432 2.04 14.49 -23.14
N ALA A 433 1.14 13.52 -23.32
CA ALA A 433 0.00 13.67 -24.23
C ALA A 433 -0.89 14.87 -23.85
N LEU A 434 -1.19 15.04 -22.55
CA LEU A 434 -1.92 16.21 -22.04
C LEU A 434 -1.20 17.53 -22.37
N SER A 435 0.14 17.57 -22.28
CA SER A 435 0.93 18.77 -22.61
C SER A 435 0.90 19.12 -24.10
N GLU A 436 0.64 18.14 -24.96
CA GLU A 436 0.43 18.29 -26.40
C GLU A 436 -1.05 18.56 -26.75
N GLY A 437 -1.93 18.63 -25.75
CA GLY A 437 -3.36 18.84 -25.91
C GLY A 437 -4.18 17.57 -26.16
N ASP A 438 -3.56 16.38 -26.16
CA ASP A 438 -4.30 15.13 -26.30
C ASP A 438 -4.89 14.69 -24.95
N LEU A 439 -6.18 14.94 -24.78
CA LEU A 439 -6.94 14.54 -23.59
C LEU A 439 -7.46 13.10 -23.69
N THR A 440 -7.28 12.40 -24.83
CA THR A 440 -7.86 11.07 -25.07
C THR A 440 -7.05 9.93 -24.44
N GLN A 441 -5.82 10.22 -24.01
CA GLN A 441 -4.97 9.23 -23.36
C GLN A 441 -5.38 9.02 -21.91
N HIS A 442 -5.37 7.76 -21.46
CA HIS A 442 -5.58 7.39 -20.07
C HIS A 442 -4.46 6.49 -19.59
N MET A 443 -4.21 6.49 -18.29
CA MET A 443 -3.26 5.58 -17.67
C MET A 443 -3.87 4.17 -17.66
N THR A 444 -3.25 3.25 -18.39
CA THR A 444 -3.72 1.88 -18.60
C THR A 444 -2.92 0.88 -17.77
N GLY A 445 -3.59 -0.04 -17.09
CA GLY A 445 -2.95 -1.05 -16.25
C GLY A 445 -3.69 -1.33 -14.94
N GLU A 446 -3.39 -2.49 -14.35
CA GLU A 446 -3.84 -2.87 -13.02
C GLU A 446 -2.76 -2.50 -12.00
N TYR A 447 -3.02 -1.42 -11.27
CA TYR A 447 -2.15 -0.94 -10.20
C TYR A 447 -2.82 -1.17 -8.85
N GLN A 448 -2.03 -1.20 -7.78
CA GLN A 448 -2.51 -1.37 -6.41
C GLN A 448 -1.99 -0.24 -5.51
N GLY A 449 -2.67 -0.02 -4.37
CA GLY A 449 -2.28 1.01 -3.40
C GLY A 449 -2.21 2.41 -4.00
N GLU A 450 -1.16 3.16 -3.66
CA GLU A 450 -0.95 4.56 -4.10
C GLU A 450 -0.89 4.71 -5.63
N PHE A 451 -0.40 3.70 -6.36
CA PHE A 451 -0.35 3.77 -7.83
C PHE A 451 -1.74 3.66 -8.46
N ALA A 452 -2.68 2.94 -7.83
CA ALA A 452 -4.07 2.91 -8.26
C ALA A 452 -4.74 4.27 -8.05
N VAL A 453 -4.48 4.89 -6.89
CA VAL A 453 -4.95 6.25 -6.58
C VAL A 453 -4.39 7.27 -7.57
N LEU A 454 -3.11 7.17 -7.93
CA LEU A 454 -2.48 8.01 -8.96
C LEU A 454 -3.16 7.86 -10.33
N ARG A 455 -3.38 6.61 -10.78
CA ARG A 455 -4.11 6.32 -12.02
C ARG A 455 -5.49 6.96 -12.01
N ASP A 456 -6.25 6.72 -10.95
CA ASP A 456 -7.64 7.19 -10.84
C ASP A 456 -7.68 8.72 -10.78
N ALA A 457 -6.77 9.36 -10.04
CA ALA A 457 -6.66 10.81 -9.96
C ALA A 457 -6.30 11.45 -11.32
N LEU A 458 -5.32 10.88 -12.04
CA LEU A 458 -4.95 11.33 -13.38
C LEU A 458 -6.09 11.16 -14.37
N ASN A 459 -6.69 9.98 -14.43
CA ASN A 459 -7.80 9.68 -15.34
C ASN A 459 -9.02 10.56 -15.04
N ASN A 460 -9.39 10.75 -13.77
CA ASN A 460 -10.49 11.64 -13.39
C ASN A 460 -10.19 13.11 -13.75
N SER A 461 -8.94 13.56 -13.61
CA SER A 461 -8.54 14.91 -14.00
C SER A 461 -8.68 15.11 -15.51
N LEU A 462 -8.30 14.11 -16.31
CA LEU A 462 -8.47 14.13 -17.77
C LEU A 462 -9.93 14.14 -18.16
N THR A 463 -10.76 13.29 -17.55
CA THR A 463 -12.21 13.29 -17.78
C THR A 463 -12.83 14.66 -17.47
N ASN A 464 -12.47 15.27 -16.34
CA ASN A 464 -12.99 16.60 -15.99
C ASN A 464 -12.56 17.67 -17.00
N LEU A 465 -11.32 17.62 -17.50
CA LEU A 465 -10.84 18.51 -18.55
C LEU A 465 -11.56 18.27 -19.88
N GLN A 466 -11.78 17.01 -20.26
CA GLN A 466 -12.55 16.64 -21.46
C GLN A 466 -13.97 17.20 -21.38
N THR A 467 -14.66 17.03 -20.25
CA THR A 467 -16.01 17.57 -20.02
C THR A 467 -16.01 19.09 -20.11
N MET A 468 -15.07 19.79 -19.46
CA MET A 468 -14.97 21.24 -19.54
C MET A 468 -14.74 21.74 -20.98
N VAL A 469 -13.86 21.07 -21.73
CA VAL A 469 -13.60 21.36 -23.15
C VAL A 469 -14.85 21.13 -24.02
N ALA A 470 -15.61 20.05 -23.77
CA ALA A 470 -16.86 19.77 -24.46
C ALA A 470 -17.92 20.84 -24.17
N GLU A 471 -18.12 21.20 -22.90
CA GLU A 471 -19.06 22.25 -22.47
C GLU A 471 -18.71 23.61 -23.08
N ILE A 472 -17.44 24.01 -23.09
CA ILE A 472 -17.01 25.27 -23.72
C ILE A 472 -17.25 25.24 -25.23
N THR A 473 -16.98 24.11 -25.89
CA THR A 473 -17.21 23.95 -27.34
C THR A 473 -18.70 24.11 -27.66
N GLN A 474 -19.57 23.48 -26.87
CA GLN A 474 -21.02 23.60 -27.01
C GLN A 474 -21.49 25.03 -26.73
N ALA A 475 -21.02 25.65 -25.64
CA ALA A 475 -21.38 27.02 -25.29
C ALA A 475 -20.96 28.02 -26.38
N ALA A 476 -19.74 27.87 -26.92
CA ALA A 476 -19.28 28.67 -28.05
C ALA A 476 -20.17 28.46 -29.29
N GLY A 477 -20.52 27.22 -29.63
CA GLY A 477 -21.46 26.90 -30.71
C GLY A 477 -22.83 27.57 -30.54
N ASN A 478 -23.37 27.58 -29.33
CA ASN A 478 -24.62 28.26 -28.99
C ASN A 478 -24.49 29.78 -29.13
N ILE A 479 -23.40 30.38 -28.65
CA ILE A 479 -23.12 31.83 -28.80
C ILE A 479 -23.01 32.20 -30.29
N SER A 480 -22.33 31.39 -31.10
CA SER A 480 -22.19 31.65 -32.54
C SER A 480 -23.54 31.60 -33.25
N SER A 481 -24.37 30.61 -32.93
CA SER A 481 -25.72 30.48 -33.49
C SER A 481 -26.61 31.64 -33.06
N GLY A 482 -26.61 31.98 -31.77
CA GLY A 482 -27.39 33.10 -31.23
C GLY A 482 -26.94 34.45 -31.80
N ALA A 483 -25.64 34.68 -31.96
CA ALA A 483 -25.12 35.88 -32.63
C ALA A 483 -25.58 35.97 -34.09
N GLY A 484 -25.65 34.84 -34.81
CA GLY A 484 -26.20 34.77 -36.16
C GLY A 484 -27.70 35.11 -36.20
N GLU A 485 -28.49 34.60 -35.26
CA GLU A 485 -29.92 34.93 -35.13
C GLU A 485 -30.14 36.41 -34.82
N ILE A 486 -29.36 37.00 -33.90
CA ILE A 486 -29.45 38.43 -33.58
C ILE A 486 -29.04 39.27 -34.80
N SER A 487 -27.98 38.90 -35.51
CA SER A 487 -27.56 39.60 -36.72
C SER A 487 -28.65 39.59 -37.80
N GLN A 488 -29.33 38.46 -37.98
CA GLN A 488 -30.45 38.36 -38.91
C GLN A 488 -31.66 39.19 -38.45
N GLY A 489 -31.96 39.17 -37.15
CA GLY A 489 -33.01 39.99 -36.54
C GLY A 489 -32.74 41.50 -36.67
N ASN A 490 -31.48 41.91 -36.52
CA ASN A 490 -31.07 43.29 -36.73
C ASN A 490 -31.19 43.72 -38.20
N ALA A 491 -30.91 42.84 -39.16
CA ALA A 491 -31.12 43.13 -40.57
C ALA A 491 -32.61 43.40 -40.87
N ASP A 492 -33.52 42.59 -40.31
CA ASP A 492 -34.97 42.82 -40.41
C ASP A 492 -35.39 44.13 -39.73
N LEU A 493 -34.88 44.39 -38.53
CA LEU A 493 -35.15 45.64 -37.81
C LEU A 493 -34.63 46.86 -38.57
N SER A 494 -33.45 46.77 -39.20
CA SER A 494 -32.90 47.82 -40.06
C SER A 494 -33.84 48.15 -41.20
N GLN A 495 -34.28 47.12 -41.94
CA GLN A 495 -35.21 47.29 -43.05
C GLN A 495 -36.52 47.96 -42.59
N ARG A 496 -37.10 47.48 -41.49
CA ARG A 496 -38.33 48.06 -40.93
C ARG A 496 -38.13 49.49 -40.43
N THR A 497 -36.95 49.82 -39.92
CA THR A 497 -36.60 51.17 -39.48
C THR A 497 -36.48 52.12 -40.67
N GLU A 498 -35.91 51.68 -41.79
CA GLU A 498 -35.87 52.43 -43.06
C GLU A 498 -37.28 52.63 -43.64
N GLU A 499 -38.11 51.58 -43.68
CA GLU A 499 -39.52 51.67 -44.11
C GLU A 499 -40.33 52.62 -43.21
N GLN A 500 -40.08 52.59 -41.90
CA GLN A 500 -40.70 53.50 -40.94
C GLN A 500 -40.22 54.93 -41.15
N ALA A 501 -38.93 55.16 -41.40
CA ALA A 501 -38.39 56.49 -41.69
C ALA A 501 -39.09 57.10 -42.93
N SER A 502 -39.20 56.33 -44.01
CA SER A 502 -39.92 56.76 -45.22
C SER A 502 -41.40 57.08 -44.93
N SER A 503 -42.06 56.26 -44.11
CA SER A 503 -43.47 56.47 -43.75
C SER A 503 -43.67 57.72 -42.88
N VAL A 504 -42.71 58.00 -41.97
CA VAL A 504 -42.71 59.20 -41.13
C VAL A 504 -42.47 60.44 -41.98
N GLU A 505 -41.54 60.42 -42.94
CA GLU A 505 -41.31 61.52 -43.89
C GLU A 505 -42.56 61.83 -44.74
N GLU A 506 -43.20 60.80 -45.30
CA GLU A 506 -44.43 60.98 -46.10
C GLU A 506 -45.59 61.52 -45.25
N THR A 507 -45.73 61.03 -44.01
CA THR A 507 -46.73 61.53 -43.07
C THR A 507 -46.44 62.98 -42.70
N ALA A 508 -45.19 63.34 -42.41
CA ALA A 508 -44.80 64.71 -42.12
C ALA A 508 -45.15 65.67 -43.27
N SER A 509 -44.80 65.31 -44.51
CA SER A 509 -45.15 66.09 -45.70
C SER A 509 -46.67 66.25 -45.87
N THR A 510 -47.43 65.18 -45.65
CA THR A 510 -48.90 65.23 -45.74
C THR A 510 -49.49 66.11 -44.63
N MET A 511 -48.90 66.11 -43.44
CA MET A 511 -49.32 66.96 -42.33
C MET A 511 -48.99 68.44 -42.58
N GLU A 512 -47.87 68.76 -43.24
CA GLU A 512 -47.58 70.14 -43.68
C GLU A 512 -48.61 70.64 -44.69
N GLU A 513 -48.95 69.82 -45.69
CA GLU A 513 -49.99 70.14 -46.67
C GLU A 513 -51.36 70.30 -45.98
N MET A 514 -51.72 69.39 -45.08
CA MET A 514 -52.98 69.47 -44.31
C MET A 514 -53.03 70.72 -43.44
N THR A 515 -51.92 71.11 -42.80
CA THR A 515 -51.82 72.35 -42.02
C THR A 515 -52.13 73.56 -42.89
N SER A 516 -51.54 73.60 -44.10
CA SER A 516 -51.76 74.67 -45.08
C SER A 516 -53.22 74.75 -45.49
N VAL A 517 -53.84 73.62 -45.84
CA VAL A 517 -55.24 73.55 -46.28
C VAL A 517 -56.21 73.95 -45.17
N VAL A 518 -55.99 73.49 -43.93
CA VAL A 518 -56.84 73.84 -42.78
C VAL A 518 -56.74 75.34 -42.48
N LYS A 519 -55.54 75.91 -42.51
CA LYS A 519 -55.33 77.36 -42.33
C LYS A 519 -56.02 78.15 -43.44
N GLN A 520 -55.88 77.73 -44.69
CA GLN A 520 -56.55 78.35 -45.83
C GLN A 520 -58.08 78.25 -45.71
N ASN A 521 -58.63 77.13 -45.23
CA ASN A 521 -60.07 76.97 -44.99
C ASN A 521 -60.58 77.90 -43.89
N ALA A 522 -59.83 78.07 -42.80
CA ALA A 522 -60.18 79.01 -41.74
C ALA A 522 -60.19 80.47 -42.25
N ASP A 523 -59.23 80.84 -43.10
CA ASP A 523 -59.17 82.18 -43.71
C ASP A 523 -60.28 82.39 -44.75
N ASN A 524 -60.56 81.38 -45.60
CA ASN A 524 -61.69 81.39 -46.54
C ASN A 524 -63.03 81.53 -45.80
N ALA A 525 -63.19 80.84 -44.67
CA ALA A 525 -64.37 80.98 -43.82
C ALA A 525 -64.47 82.43 -43.29
N ARG A 526 -63.39 83.02 -42.76
CA ARG A 526 -63.42 84.43 -42.33
C ARG A 526 -63.84 85.38 -43.46
N GLN A 527 -63.32 85.17 -44.67
CA GLN A 527 -63.66 85.98 -45.85
C GLN A 527 -65.14 85.79 -46.26
N ALA A 528 -65.63 84.56 -46.27
CA ALA A 528 -67.02 84.25 -46.58
C ALA A 528 -67.98 84.86 -45.54
N ASN A 529 -67.60 84.90 -44.26
CA ASN A 529 -68.37 85.53 -43.20
C ASN A 529 -68.49 87.05 -43.42
N GLN A 530 -67.41 87.70 -43.84
CA GLN A 530 -67.42 89.13 -44.20
C GLN A 530 -68.34 89.40 -45.39
N LEU A 531 -68.30 88.57 -46.43
CA LEU A 531 -69.17 88.67 -47.60
C LEU A 531 -70.64 88.46 -47.24
N ALA A 532 -70.94 87.46 -46.40
CA ALA A 532 -72.29 87.19 -45.91
C ALA A 532 -72.81 88.37 -45.08
N SER A 533 -72.01 88.90 -44.16
CA SER A 533 -72.36 90.11 -43.41
C SER A 533 -72.62 91.32 -44.32
N GLY A 534 -71.82 91.50 -45.38
CA GLY A 534 -72.04 92.57 -46.37
C GLY A 534 -73.33 92.38 -47.16
N ALA A 535 -73.63 91.16 -47.61
CA ALA A 535 -74.87 90.83 -48.30
C ALA A 535 -76.10 91.06 -47.40
N ARG A 536 -76.00 90.69 -46.11
CA ARG A 536 -77.03 90.96 -45.10
C ARG A 536 -77.29 92.45 -44.97
N GLN A 537 -76.25 93.26 -44.79
CA GLN A 537 -76.37 94.72 -44.67
C GLN A 537 -77.02 95.34 -45.92
N GLN A 538 -76.66 94.84 -47.11
CA GLN A 538 -77.26 95.30 -48.36
C GLN A 538 -78.74 94.91 -48.49
N ALA A 539 -79.12 93.72 -48.02
CA ALA A 539 -80.51 93.27 -47.97
C ALA A 539 -81.34 94.07 -46.94
N GLU A 540 -80.78 94.38 -45.77
CA GLU A 540 -81.40 95.26 -44.76
C GLU A 540 -81.68 96.65 -45.35
N LYS A 541 -80.69 97.25 -46.04
CA LYS A 541 -80.86 98.53 -46.75
C LYS A 541 -81.88 98.44 -47.89
N GLY A 542 -81.90 97.32 -48.62
CA GLY A 542 -82.93 97.05 -49.63
C GLY A 542 -84.32 97.00 -49.03
N GLY A 543 -84.48 96.36 -47.86
CA GLY A 543 -85.73 96.31 -47.12
C GLY A 543 -86.22 97.69 -46.68
N GLU A 544 -85.31 98.57 -46.23
CA GLU A 544 -85.63 99.97 -45.90
C GLU A 544 -86.17 100.73 -47.13
N VAL A 545 -85.51 100.60 -48.29
CA VAL A 545 -85.96 101.24 -49.54
C VAL A 545 -87.33 100.73 -49.98
N VAL A 546 -87.56 99.42 -49.88
CA VAL A 546 -88.87 98.82 -50.18
C VAL A 546 -89.94 99.32 -49.21
N GLY A 547 -89.63 99.42 -47.91
CA GLY A 547 -90.52 100.01 -46.92
C GLY A 547 -90.95 101.43 -47.28
N ASN A 548 -89.99 102.28 -47.66
CA ASN A 548 -90.28 103.63 -48.15
C ASN A 548 -91.16 103.62 -49.42
N ALA A 549 -90.95 102.66 -50.32
CA ALA A 549 -91.76 102.51 -51.53
C ALA A 549 -93.20 102.06 -51.23
N VAL A 550 -93.42 101.17 -50.26
CA VAL A 550 -94.76 100.79 -49.79
C VAL A 550 -95.49 102.01 -49.23
N THR A 551 -94.82 102.83 -48.40
CA THR A 551 -95.41 104.06 -47.86
C THR A 551 -95.82 105.01 -48.99
N ALA A 552 -94.95 105.25 -49.98
CA ALA A 552 -95.26 106.11 -51.12
C ALA A 552 -96.43 105.56 -51.96
N MET A 553 -96.50 104.25 -52.22
CA MET A 553 -97.62 103.63 -52.94
C MET A 553 -98.94 103.75 -52.17
N SER A 554 -98.90 103.65 -50.84
CA SER A 554 -100.07 103.86 -49.98
C SER A 554 -100.59 105.31 -50.05
N GLU A 555 -99.67 106.30 -50.06
CA GLU A 555 -100.01 107.71 -50.26
C GLU A 555 -100.60 107.99 -51.65
N ILE A 556 -100.07 107.35 -52.71
CA ILE A 556 -100.60 107.43 -54.07
C ILE A 556 -102.00 106.81 -54.14
N ASN A 557 -102.22 105.65 -53.52
CA ASN A 557 -103.54 105.01 -53.47
C ASN A 557 -104.56 105.92 -52.76
N ALA A 558 -104.19 106.48 -51.61
CA ALA A 558 -105.03 107.42 -50.87
C ALA A 558 -105.35 108.69 -51.69
N SER A 559 -104.36 109.23 -52.41
CA SER A 559 -104.56 110.39 -53.29
C SER A 559 -105.45 110.05 -54.49
N SER A 560 -105.32 108.86 -55.06
CA SER A 560 -106.13 108.41 -56.20
C SER A 560 -107.60 108.21 -55.81
N LYS A 561 -107.88 107.67 -54.61
CA LYS A 561 -109.24 107.59 -54.05
C LYS A 561 -109.87 108.97 -53.84
N LYS A 562 -109.10 109.94 -53.32
CA LYS A 562 -109.56 111.34 -53.22
C LYS A 562 -109.90 111.95 -54.58
N ILE A 563 -109.13 111.64 -55.62
CA ILE A 563 -109.44 112.10 -56.99
C ILE A 563 -110.74 111.44 -57.47
N GLU A 564 -110.97 110.15 -57.22
CA GLU A 564 -112.23 109.48 -57.57
C GLU A 564 -113.46 110.14 -56.92
N ASP A 565 -113.34 110.54 -55.65
CA ASP A 565 -114.37 111.27 -54.93
C ASP A 565 -114.67 112.63 -55.61
N ILE A 566 -113.62 113.39 -55.95
CA ILE A 566 -113.76 114.69 -56.65
C ILE A 566 -114.42 114.52 -58.02
N ILE A 567 -114.02 113.51 -58.79
CA ILE A 567 -114.61 113.24 -60.11
C ILE A 567 -116.08 112.83 -59.99
N SER A 568 -116.44 112.11 -58.92
CA SER A 568 -117.84 111.77 -58.64
C SER A 568 -118.68 113.03 -58.36
N VAL A 569 -118.13 114.00 -57.62
CA VAL A 569 -118.78 115.32 -57.43
C VAL A 569 -118.89 116.10 -58.75
N ILE A 570 -117.88 116.04 -59.62
CA ILE A 570 -117.93 116.72 -60.93
C ILE A 570 -119.01 116.09 -61.84
N ASP A 571 -119.14 114.77 -61.85
CA ASP A 571 -120.22 114.06 -62.57
C ASP A 571 -121.61 114.46 -62.04
N GLU A 572 -121.75 114.59 -60.71
CA GLU A 572 -122.96 115.10 -60.08
C GLU A 572 -123.28 116.55 -60.48
N ILE A 573 -122.29 117.45 -60.47
CA ILE A 573 -122.44 118.84 -60.92
C ILE A 573 -122.85 118.87 -62.40
N ALA A 574 -122.25 118.04 -63.25
CA ALA A 574 -122.59 117.94 -64.66
C ALA A 574 -124.04 117.46 -64.84
N PHE A 575 -124.48 116.46 -64.07
CA PHE A 575 -125.86 115.98 -64.07
C PHE A 575 -126.86 117.07 -63.63
N GLN A 576 -126.56 117.78 -62.53
CA GLN A 576 -127.37 118.91 -62.06
C GLN A 576 -127.43 120.04 -63.08
N THR A 577 -126.31 120.36 -63.75
CA THR A 577 -126.23 121.38 -64.81
C THR A 577 -127.06 120.98 -66.03
N ASN A 578 -127.04 119.70 -66.42
CA ASN A 578 -127.87 119.17 -67.51
C ASN A 578 -129.37 119.27 -67.19
N LEU A 579 -129.78 119.04 -65.94
CA LEU A 579 -131.16 119.24 -65.48
C LEU A 579 -131.57 120.72 -65.47
N LEU A 580 -130.70 121.61 -64.98
CA LEU A 580 -130.91 123.07 -65.02
C LEU A 580 -131.06 123.58 -66.45
N ALA A 581 -130.20 123.11 -67.36
CA ALA A 581 -130.24 123.47 -68.77
C ALA A 581 -131.51 122.94 -69.46
N LEU A 582 -131.97 121.74 -69.10
CA LEU A 582 -133.26 121.22 -69.55
C LEU A 582 -134.42 122.09 -69.08
N ASN A 583 -134.45 122.47 -67.80
CA ASN A 583 -135.45 123.37 -67.25
C ASN A 583 -135.44 124.74 -67.95
N ALA A 584 -134.25 125.29 -68.20
CA ALA A 584 -134.09 126.56 -68.92
C ALA A 584 -134.55 126.46 -70.39
N ALA A 585 -134.27 125.35 -71.08
CA ALA A 585 -134.74 125.12 -72.45
C ALA A 585 -136.28 125.00 -72.53
N VAL A 586 -136.91 124.37 -71.54
CA VAL A 586 -138.37 124.29 -71.42
C VAL A 586 -138.98 125.68 -71.20
N GLU A 587 -138.42 126.48 -70.30
CA GLU A 587 -138.93 127.84 -70.04
C GLU A 587 -138.69 128.77 -71.23
N ALA A 588 -137.58 128.61 -71.96
CA ALA A 588 -137.31 129.32 -73.20
C ALA A 588 -138.31 128.95 -74.32
N ALA A 589 -138.71 127.68 -74.43
CA ALA A 589 -139.77 127.26 -75.35
C ALA A 589 -141.14 127.84 -74.96
N ARG A 590 -141.39 128.01 -73.66
CA ARG A 590 -142.62 128.60 -73.11
C ARG A 590 -142.74 130.11 -73.39
N ALA A 591 -141.62 130.82 -73.48
CA ALA A 591 -141.56 132.25 -73.80
C ALA A 591 -141.71 132.58 -75.31
N GLY A 592 -141.88 131.57 -76.18
CA GLY A 592 -142.14 131.75 -77.62
C GLY A 592 -140.97 132.41 -78.37
N GLU A 593 -141.26 133.32 -79.32
CA GLU A 593 -140.24 133.98 -80.17
C GLU A 593 -139.20 134.79 -79.36
N GLN A 594 -139.55 135.31 -78.17
CA GLN A 594 -138.61 136.05 -77.32
C GLN A 594 -137.60 135.16 -76.59
N GLY A 595 -137.89 133.86 -76.47
CA GLY A 595 -137.03 132.87 -75.79
C GLY A 595 -135.99 132.21 -76.69
N ARG A 596 -136.00 132.48 -78.00
CA ARG A 596 -135.13 131.80 -78.98
C ARG A 596 -133.64 131.87 -78.65
N GLY A 597 -133.14 133.03 -78.24
CA GLY A 597 -131.73 133.20 -77.83
C GLY A 597 -131.39 132.39 -76.57
N PHE A 598 -132.29 132.39 -75.58
CA PHE A 598 -132.14 131.61 -74.36
C PHE A 598 -132.20 130.10 -74.61
N ALA A 599 -133.04 129.63 -75.53
CA ALA A 599 -133.13 128.21 -75.89
C ALA A 599 -131.82 127.69 -76.50
N VAL A 600 -131.15 128.51 -77.32
CA VAL A 600 -129.83 128.16 -77.89
C VAL A 600 -128.77 128.08 -76.79
N VAL A 601 -128.72 129.06 -75.88
CA VAL A 601 -127.78 129.03 -74.74
C VAL A 601 -128.05 127.83 -73.83
N ALA A 602 -129.31 127.53 -73.53
CA ALA A 602 -129.70 126.36 -72.74
C ALA A 602 -129.32 125.04 -73.44
N GLY A 603 -129.46 124.95 -74.76
CA GLY A 603 -128.98 123.82 -75.56
C GLY A 603 -127.46 123.65 -75.49
N GLU A 604 -126.71 124.75 -75.57
CA GLU A 604 -125.24 124.74 -75.47
C GLU A 604 -124.76 124.35 -74.07
N VAL A 605 -125.38 124.90 -73.01
CA VAL A 605 -125.10 124.53 -71.61
C VAL A 605 -125.44 123.06 -71.36
N ARG A 606 -126.52 122.54 -71.94
CA ARG A 606 -126.89 121.12 -71.84
C ARG A 606 -125.86 120.23 -72.53
N SER A 607 -125.45 120.59 -73.75
CA SER A 607 -124.41 119.88 -74.50
C SER A 607 -123.07 119.88 -73.76
N LEU A 608 -122.69 121.01 -73.16
CA LEU A 608 -121.50 121.13 -72.31
C LEU A 608 -121.60 120.23 -71.08
N ALA A 609 -122.75 120.22 -70.40
CA ALA A 609 -122.98 119.37 -69.23
C ALA A 609 -122.91 117.87 -69.58
N GLN A 610 -123.49 117.45 -70.71
CA GLN A 610 -123.38 116.07 -71.20
C GLN A 610 -121.94 115.70 -71.55
N ARG A 611 -121.17 116.62 -72.17
CA ARG A 611 -119.75 116.43 -72.44
C ARG A 611 -118.92 116.33 -71.16
N SER A 612 -119.22 117.16 -70.15
CA SER A 612 -118.55 117.12 -68.84
C SER A 612 -118.84 115.82 -68.08
N ALA A 613 -120.09 115.33 -68.11
CA ALA A 613 -120.45 114.04 -67.51
C ALA A 613 -119.76 112.86 -68.22
N ALA A 614 -119.71 112.88 -69.56
CA ALA A 614 -118.99 111.86 -70.33
C ALA A 614 -117.49 111.85 -70.00
N ALA A 615 -116.85 113.03 -69.95
CA ALA A 615 -115.45 113.17 -69.57
C ALA A 615 -115.19 112.75 -68.12
N ALA A 616 -116.06 113.12 -67.18
CA ALA A 616 -115.97 112.70 -65.78
C ALA A 616 -116.07 111.18 -65.64
N LYS A 617 -116.97 110.53 -66.38
CA LYS A 617 -117.10 109.06 -66.40
C LYS A 617 -115.87 108.37 -66.99
N GLU A 618 -115.27 108.93 -68.04
CA GLU A 618 -114.02 108.43 -68.62
C GLU A 618 -112.85 108.55 -67.64
N ILE A 619 -112.68 109.72 -67.01
CA ILE A 619 -111.65 109.94 -65.97
C ILE A 619 -111.88 109.00 -64.79
N LYS A 620 -113.13 108.80 -64.34
CA LYS A 620 -113.46 107.85 -63.27
C LYS A 620 -113.03 106.43 -63.62
N GLY A 621 -113.22 106.01 -64.88
CA GLY A 621 -112.70 104.74 -65.39
C GLY A 621 -111.18 104.63 -65.30
N LEU A 622 -110.45 105.66 -65.75
CA LEU A 622 -108.99 105.71 -65.69
C LEU A 622 -108.43 105.74 -64.27
N ILE A 623 -109.08 106.46 -63.35
CA ILE A 623 -108.70 106.50 -61.94
C ILE A 623 -108.94 105.15 -61.28
N LYS A 624 -110.08 104.50 -61.55
CA LYS A 624 -110.36 103.16 -61.04
C LYS A 624 -109.32 102.13 -61.52
N ASP A 625 -108.94 102.18 -62.79
CA ASP A 625 -107.86 101.34 -63.30
C ASP A 625 -106.52 101.66 -62.62
N SER A 626 -106.20 102.95 -62.44
CA SER A 626 -104.98 103.40 -61.74
C SER A 626 -104.93 102.93 -60.28
N VAL A 627 -106.03 103.01 -59.53
CA VAL A 627 -106.15 102.49 -58.16
C VAL A 627 -105.87 100.99 -58.15
N SER A 628 -106.47 100.23 -59.08
CA SER A 628 -106.23 98.78 -59.18
C SER A 628 -104.77 98.45 -59.49
N LYS A 629 -104.10 99.21 -60.37
CA LYS A 629 -102.67 99.03 -60.67
C LYS A 629 -101.77 99.39 -59.50
N VAL A 630 -102.10 100.44 -58.74
CA VAL A 630 -101.36 100.84 -57.54
C VAL A 630 -101.55 99.81 -56.41
N GLU A 631 -102.74 99.25 -56.24
CA GLU A 631 -102.99 98.18 -55.26
C GLU A 631 -102.19 96.92 -55.60
N GLU A 632 -102.16 96.51 -56.86
CA GLU A 632 -101.33 95.37 -57.30
C GLU A 632 -99.82 95.67 -57.18
N GLY A 633 -99.39 96.88 -57.54
CA GLY A 633 -98.01 97.32 -57.34
C GLY A 633 -97.60 97.32 -55.86
N SER A 634 -98.47 97.81 -54.99
CA SER A 634 -98.25 97.80 -53.54
C SER A 634 -98.13 96.37 -53.00
N ARG A 635 -98.91 95.42 -53.52
CA ARG A 635 -98.84 94.01 -53.15
C ARG A 635 -97.49 93.39 -53.54
N LEU A 636 -97.03 93.63 -54.77
CA LEU A 636 -95.75 93.12 -55.26
C LEU A 636 -94.55 93.71 -54.51
N VAL A 637 -94.62 94.98 -54.13
CA VAL A 637 -93.58 95.66 -53.34
C VAL A 637 -93.56 95.12 -51.89
N ASP A 638 -94.72 94.89 -51.27
CA ASP A 638 -94.81 94.24 -49.95
C ASP A 638 -94.25 92.80 -49.97
N GLU A 639 -94.59 92.02 -51.01
CA GLU A 639 -94.04 90.68 -51.24
C GLU A 639 -92.53 90.72 -51.42
N SER A 640 -92.01 91.69 -52.18
CA SER A 640 -90.56 91.92 -52.33
C SER A 640 -89.90 92.24 -50.99
N GLY A 641 -90.56 93.01 -50.11
CA GLY A 641 -90.07 93.32 -48.76
C GLY A 641 -89.90 92.07 -47.90
N LYS A 642 -90.91 91.18 -47.90
CA LYS A 642 -90.84 89.89 -47.21
C LYS A 642 -89.70 89.00 -47.73
N THR A 643 -89.49 88.95 -49.04
CA THR A 643 -88.37 88.15 -49.60
C THR A 643 -87.01 88.69 -49.18
N LEU A 644 -86.85 90.01 -49.01
CA LEU A 644 -85.62 90.60 -48.50
C LEU A 644 -85.40 90.27 -47.01
N GLU A 645 -86.47 90.24 -46.21
CA GLU A 645 -86.41 89.81 -44.81
C GLU A 645 -85.98 88.33 -44.70
N GLU A 646 -86.51 87.45 -45.55
CA GLU A 646 -86.07 86.05 -45.64
C GLU A 646 -84.59 85.93 -46.03
N ILE A 647 -84.09 86.76 -46.96
CA ILE A 647 -82.66 86.82 -47.33
C ILE A 647 -81.80 87.25 -46.14
N VAL A 648 -82.23 88.24 -45.34
CA VAL A 648 -81.51 88.67 -44.13
C VAL A 648 -81.39 87.51 -43.13
N VAL A 649 -82.49 86.78 -42.89
CA VAL A 649 -82.49 85.60 -42.00
C VAL A 649 -81.60 84.49 -42.53
N ALA A 650 -81.66 84.19 -43.83
CA ALA A 650 -80.82 83.16 -44.46
C ALA A 650 -79.33 83.53 -44.41
N SER A 651 -79.00 84.80 -44.70
CA SER A 651 -77.63 85.31 -44.66
C SER A 651 -77.04 85.28 -43.25
N LYS A 652 -77.87 85.54 -42.23
CA LYS A 652 -77.47 85.36 -40.82
C LYS A 652 -77.11 83.91 -40.53
N LYS A 653 -77.96 82.94 -40.90
CA LYS A 653 -77.66 81.51 -40.73
C LYS A 653 -76.37 81.08 -41.43
N VAL A 654 -76.13 81.59 -42.63
CA VAL A 654 -74.87 81.35 -43.37
C VAL A 654 -73.68 81.90 -42.59
N SER A 655 -73.78 83.12 -42.06
CA SER A 655 -72.72 83.73 -41.24
C SER A 655 -72.42 82.91 -39.98
N ASP A 656 -73.45 82.41 -39.29
CA ASP A 656 -73.30 81.57 -38.09
C ASP A 656 -72.56 80.25 -38.41
N ILE A 657 -72.95 79.55 -39.48
CA ILE A 657 -72.28 78.30 -39.92
C ILE A 657 -70.81 78.57 -40.29
N ILE A 658 -70.55 79.68 -40.98
CA ILE A 658 -69.18 80.01 -41.39
C ILE A 658 -68.30 80.34 -40.16
N ALA A 659 -68.87 80.98 -39.14
CA ALA A 659 -68.17 81.23 -37.88
C ALA A 659 -67.81 79.91 -37.17
N GLU A 660 -68.71 78.93 -37.18
CA GLU A 660 -68.42 77.58 -36.66
C GLU A 660 -67.31 76.89 -37.46
N ILE A 661 -67.30 76.98 -38.80
CA ILE A 661 -66.23 76.43 -39.64
C ILE A 661 -64.88 77.09 -39.32
N ALA A 662 -64.85 78.41 -39.15
CA ALA A 662 -63.62 79.12 -38.79
C ALA A 662 -63.08 78.71 -37.41
N ALA A 663 -63.98 78.51 -36.43
CA ALA A 663 -63.62 78.02 -35.10
C ALA A 663 -63.08 76.57 -35.16
N ALA A 664 -63.79 75.67 -35.85
CA ALA A 664 -63.37 74.29 -36.05
C ALA A 664 -62.03 74.19 -36.80
N GLY A 665 -61.80 75.04 -37.81
CA GLY A 665 -60.53 75.10 -38.52
C GLY A 665 -59.35 75.53 -37.62
N GLN A 666 -59.58 76.47 -36.70
CA GLN A 666 -58.55 76.87 -35.72
C GLN A 666 -58.23 75.76 -34.71
N GLU A 667 -59.25 75.01 -34.29
CA GLU A 667 -59.08 73.86 -33.41
C GLU A 667 -58.34 72.71 -34.12
N GLN A 668 -58.69 72.42 -35.38
CA GLN A 668 -57.99 71.45 -36.22
C GLN A 668 -56.51 71.83 -36.41
N ALA A 669 -56.20 73.11 -36.66
CA ALA A 669 -54.82 73.57 -36.77
C ALA A 669 -54.03 73.31 -35.48
N THR A 670 -54.66 73.49 -34.32
CA THR A 670 -54.05 73.20 -33.01
C THR A 670 -53.86 71.69 -32.81
N GLY A 671 -54.84 70.87 -33.22
CA GLY A 671 -54.72 69.41 -33.18
C GLY A 671 -53.60 68.89 -34.10
N ILE A 672 -53.46 69.47 -35.29
CA ILE A 672 -52.39 69.15 -36.24
C ILE A 672 -51.02 69.51 -35.66
N ASP A 673 -50.87 70.64 -34.96
CA ASP A 673 -49.61 70.99 -34.28
C ASP A 673 -49.18 69.93 -33.25
N GLN A 674 -50.13 69.32 -32.54
CA GLN A 674 -49.83 68.21 -31.61
C GLN A 674 -49.43 66.93 -32.36
N ILE A 675 -50.09 66.62 -33.48
CA ILE A 675 -49.70 65.49 -34.33
C ILE A 675 -48.30 65.71 -34.89
N ASN A 676 -47.95 66.93 -35.30
CA ASN A 676 -46.62 67.27 -35.81
C ASN A 676 -45.54 67.00 -34.74
N LYS A 677 -45.77 67.43 -33.49
CA LYS A 677 -44.86 67.09 -32.36
C LYS A 677 -44.72 65.58 -32.14
N ALA A 678 -45.82 64.82 -32.26
CA ALA A 678 -45.78 63.37 -32.16
C ALA A 678 -44.96 62.73 -33.31
N ILE A 679 -45.07 63.26 -34.52
CA ILE A 679 -44.26 62.84 -35.68
C ILE A 679 -42.78 63.14 -35.45
N THR A 680 -42.41 64.33 -34.96
CA THR A 680 -41.02 64.64 -34.60
C THR A 680 -40.46 63.69 -33.53
N GLN A 681 -41.29 63.30 -32.56
CA GLN A 681 -40.91 62.31 -31.55
C GLN A 681 -40.71 60.91 -32.17
N LEU A 682 -41.59 60.49 -33.09
CA LEU A 682 -41.44 59.24 -33.83
C LEU A 682 -40.16 59.22 -34.66
N GLU A 683 -39.84 60.32 -35.34
CA GLU A 683 -38.60 60.48 -36.12
C GLU A 683 -37.36 60.30 -35.23
N SER A 684 -37.36 60.92 -34.04
CA SER A 684 -36.28 60.76 -33.05
C SER A 684 -36.11 59.30 -32.61
N VAL A 685 -37.21 58.60 -32.32
CA VAL A 685 -37.17 57.15 -31.98
C VAL A 685 -36.71 56.32 -33.17
N THR A 686 -37.12 56.66 -34.39
CA THR A 686 -36.67 55.98 -35.62
C THR A 686 -35.15 56.14 -35.83
N GLN A 687 -34.60 57.34 -35.62
CA GLN A 687 -33.15 57.55 -35.67
C GLN A 687 -32.42 56.80 -34.55
N GLN A 688 -32.99 56.77 -33.34
CA GLN A 688 -32.43 56.03 -32.22
C GLN A 688 -32.42 54.52 -32.50
N ASN A 689 -33.50 53.99 -33.10
CA ASN A 689 -33.58 52.60 -33.54
C ASN A 689 -32.50 52.27 -34.57
N ALA A 690 -32.25 53.16 -35.54
CA ALA A 690 -31.18 52.96 -36.51
C ALA A 690 -29.80 52.86 -35.84
N ALA A 691 -29.52 53.74 -34.86
CA ALA A 691 -28.28 53.68 -34.08
C ALA A 691 -28.19 52.39 -33.24
N LEU A 692 -29.30 51.95 -32.63
CA LEU A 692 -29.37 50.70 -31.87
C LEU A 692 -29.14 49.48 -32.75
N VAL A 693 -29.67 49.48 -33.97
CA VAL A 693 -29.44 48.43 -34.97
C VAL A 693 -27.96 48.32 -35.31
N GLU A 694 -27.27 49.45 -35.55
CA GLU A 694 -25.84 49.48 -35.84
C GLU A 694 -25.00 48.97 -34.65
N GLN A 695 -25.33 49.42 -33.43
CA GLN A 695 -24.68 48.95 -32.21
C GLN A 695 -24.88 47.45 -31.96
N ALA A 696 -26.11 46.96 -32.14
CA ALA A 696 -26.44 45.56 -31.95
C ALA A 696 -25.80 44.66 -33.02
N ALA A 697 -25.67 45.14 -34.27
CA ALA A 697 -24.93 44.46 -35.32
C ALA A 697 -23.45 44.32 -34.96
N ALA A 698 -22.80 45.40 -34.53
CA ALA A 698 -21.41 45.38 -34.07
C ALA A 698 -21.21 44.44 -32.87
N ALA A 699 -22.14 44.44 -31.91
CA ALA A 699 -22.10 43.54 -30.76
C ALA A 699 -22.24 42.05 -31.18
N SER A 700 -23.15 41.76 -32.12
CA SER A 700 -23.36 40.40 -32.65
C SER A 700 -22.13 39.89 -33.41
N GLU A 701 -21.50 40.75 -34.22
CA GLU A 701 -20.26 40.42 -34.91
C GLU A 701 -19.12 40.15 -33.91
N SER A 702 -18.99 40.98 -32.87
CA SER A 702 -18.01 40.74 -31.80
C SER A 702 -18.26 39.42 -31.07
N MET A 703 -19.52 39.08 -30.77
CA MET A 703 -19.88 37.80 -30.16
C MET A 703 -19.52 36.61 -31.06
N ALA A 704 -19.81 36.70 -32.36
CA ALA A 704 -19.44 35.67 -33.33
C ALA A 704 -17.92 35.48 -33.38
N ASN A 705 -17.16 36.58 -33.44
CA ASN A 705 -15.70 36.56 -33.43
C ASN A 705 -15.11 35.97 -32.13
N GLN A 706 -15.69 36.31 -30.97
CA GLN A 706 -15.29 35.74 -29.68
C GLN A 706 -15.57 34.24 -29.61
N SER A 707 -16.72 33.79 -30.12
CA SER A 707 -17.06 32.37 -30.19
C SER A 707 -16.07 31.59 -31.07
N VAL A 708 -15.75 32.10 -32.27
CA VAL A 708 -14.72 31.50 -33.14
C VAL A 708 -13.35 31.49 -32.43
N GLY A 709 -13.04 32.54 -31.68
CA GLY A 709 -11.84 32.61 -30.84
C GLY A 709 -11.79 31.49 -29.79
N LEU A 710 -12.89 31.26 -29.07
CA LEU A 710 -13.02 30.18 -28.08
C LEU A 710 -12.89 28.80 -28.74
N GLN A 711 -13.59 28.58 -29.86
CA GLN A 711 -13.50 27.32 -30.61
C GLN A 711 -12.08 27.03 -31.07
N ARG A 712 -11.31 28.04 -31.48
CA ARG A 712 -9.91 27.89 -31.87
C ARG A 712 -8.98 27.58 -30.69
N LEU A 713 -9.20 28.22 -29.54
CA LEU A 713 -8.42 27.94 -28.33
C LEU A 713 -8.66 26.52 -27.83
N VAL A 714 -9.94 26.12 -27.79
CA VAL A 714 -10.35 24.80 -27.34
C VAL A 714 -10.03 23.71 -28.37
N GLY A 715 -10.05 24.03 -29.66
CA GLY A 715 -9.69 23.12 -30.74
C GLY A 715 -8.21 22.70 -30.76
N GLN A 716 -7.36 23.27 -29.90
CA GLN A 716 -6.01 22.75 -29.65
C GLN A 716 -6.04 21.46 -28.83
N PHE A 717 -7.13 21.23 -28.08
CA PHE A 717 -7.32 20.01 -27.30
C PHE A 717 -8.03 18.94 -28.15
N THR A 718 -7.42 17.76 -28.21
CA THR A 718 -8.04 16.59 -28.83
C THR A 718 -8.88 15.87 -27.78
N ILE A 719 -10.18 15.74 -28.06
CA ILE A 719 -11.13 14.99 -27.23
C ILE A 719 -11.70 13.83 -28.02
N ASP A 720 -12.14 12.79 -27.31
CA ASP A 720 -12.78 11.64 -27.94
C ASP A 720 -14.13 12.08 -28.52
N GLN A 721 -14.29 11.90 -29.84
CA GLN A 721 -15.50 12.29 -30.57
C GLN A 721 -16.76 11.53 -30.13
N SER A 722 -16.61 10.43 -29.39
CA SER A 722 -17.74 9.68 -28.82
C SER A 722 -18.48 10.48 -27.74
N LEU A 723 -17.78 11.28 -26.93
CA LEU A 723 -18.36 12.19 -25.92
C LEU A 723 -19.18 13.31 -26.59
N LEU A 724 -18.64 13.93 -27.64
CA LEU A 724 -19.36 14.92 -28.45
C LEU A 724 -20.66 14.36 -29.06
N ARG A 725 -20.69 13.07 -29.42
CA ARG A 725 -21.88 12.41 -29.96
C ARG A 725 -22.90 11.99 -28.90
N GLN A 726 -22.47 11.60 -27.71
CA GLN A 726 -23.38 11.21 -26.63
C GLN A 726 -24.16 12.41 -26.08
N GLU A 727 -23.53 13.57 -25.94
CA GLU A 727 -24.23 14.80 -25.51
C GLU A 727 -25.10 15.40 -26.62
N ALA A 728 -24.67 15.36 -27.88
CA ALA A 728 -25.51 15.78 -29.02
C ALA A 728 -26.79 14.92 -29.14
N ALA A 729 -26.69 13.61 -28.84
CA ALA A 729 -27.85 12.71 -28.81
C ALA A 729 -28.78 12.96 -27.60
N ALA A 730 -28.23 13.35 -26.44
CA ALA A 730 -29.02 13.75 -25.27
C ALA A 730 -29.73 15.10 -25.48
N ALA A 731 -29.07 16.06 -26.13
CA ALA A 731 -29.65 17.36 -26.49
C ALA A 731 -30.79 17.23 -27.53
N HIS A 732 -30.72 16.25 -28.44
CA HIS A 732 -31.83 15.94 -29.36
C HIS A 732 -33.07 15.32 -28.69
N HIS A 733 -32.95 14.81 -27.46
CA HIS A 733 -34.10 14.30 -26.69
C HIS A 733 -34.75 15.36 -25.77
N ALA A 734 -34.10 16.51 -25.55
CA ALA A 734 -34.64 17.63 -24.78
C ALA A 734 -35.03 18.83 -25.67
N GLY A 735 -35.34 18.58 -26.94
CA GLY A 735 -35.91 19.58 -27.84
C GLY A 735 -37.40 19.77 -27.59
N VAL A 736 -37.77 20.96 -27.09
CA VAL A 736 -39.08 21.58 -27.33
C VAL A 736 -39.48 21.33 -28.80
N PRO A 737 -40.74 20.94 -29.10
CA PRO A 737 -41.12 20.54 -30.45
C PRO A 737 -40.82 21.67 -31.43
N ALA A 738 -39.94 21.37 -32.39
CA ALA A 738 -39.64 22.24 -33.52
C ALA A 738 -40.96 22.68 -34.18
N HIS A 739 -41.24 23.98 -34.12
CA HIS A 739 -42.29 24.59 -34.90
C HIS A 739 -41.91 24.44 -36.38
N ARG A 740 -42.54 23.45 -37.01
CA ARG A 740 -42.54 23.28 -38.46
C ARG A 740 -43.10 24.56 -39.09
N PRO A 741 -42.42 25.23 -40.04
CA PRO A 741 -43.04 26.31 -40.76
C PRO A 741 -44.16 25.71 -41.61
N ALA A 742 -45.40 26.03 -41.27
CA ALA A 742 -46.56 25.66 -42.07
C ALA A 742 -46.55 26.47 -43.38
N PRO A 743 -46.87 25.85 -44.52
CA PRO A 743 -46.91 26.55 -45.80
C PRO A 743 -48.07 27.55 -45.78
N GLN A 744 -47.80 28.76 -46.26
CA GLN A 744 -48.81 29.79 -46.51
C GLN A 744 -49.90 29.23 -47.43
N ALA A 745 -51.13 29.15 -46.92
CA ALA A 745 -52.32 28.92 -47.72
C ALA A 745 -53.47 29.80 -47.21
N ARG A 746 -53.71 30.85 -47.99
CA ARG A 746 -55.00 31.49 -48.34
C ARG A 746 -56.12 31.56 -47.29
N ALA A 747 -56.56 32.79 -47.07
CA ALA A 747 -57.77 33.22 -46.39
C ALA A 747 -59.03 32.41 -46.75
N ALA A 748 -59.78 31.98 -45.72
CA ALA A 748 -61.23 31.88 -45.74
C ALA A 748 -61.83 31.76 -44.33
N ALA A 749 -62.77 32.66 -44.05
CA ALA A 749 -63.99 32.55 -43.22
C ALA A 749 -63.90 32.19 -41.71
N SER A 750 -64.46 33.10 -40.92
CA SER A 750 -64.80 33.00 -39.50
C SER A 750 -65.71 31.81 -39.12
N PRO A 751 -65.69 31.43 -37.83
CA PRO A 751 -66.93 31.13 -37.12
C PRO A 751 -67.08 31.90 -35.79
N ALA A 752 -68.34 32.05 -35.39
CA ALA A 752 -68.88 32.81 -34.27
C ALA A 752 -68.55 32.23 -32.87
N PRO A 753 -68.76 32.98 -31.76
CA PRO A 753 -68.08 32.76 -30.49
C PRO A 753 -68.81 31.79 -29.56
N ALA A 754 -68.05 30.96 -28.84
CA ALA A 754 -68.55 30.10 -27.76
C ALA A 754 -68.13 30.63 -26.38
N ALA A 755 -69.16 30.94 -25.59
CA ALA A 755 -69.29 30.90 -24.13
C ALA A 755 -68.07 31.20 -23.22
N ARG A 756 -68.21 32.32 -22.51
CA ARG A 756 -67.48 32.74 -21.30
C ARG A 756 -67.50 31.68 -20.19
N SER A 757 -66.35 31.40 -19.59
CA SER A 757 -66.23 30.99 -18.19
C SER A 757 -65.57 32.12 -17.40
N LYS A 758 -66.15 32.41 -16.22
CA LYS A 758 -65.75 33.50 -15.32
C LYS A 758 -64.56 33.06 -14.49
N ALA A 759 -63.47 33.82 -14.52
CA ALA A 759 -62.46 33.85 -13.46
C ALA A 759 -62.44 35.28 -12.87
N LYS A 760 -62.47 35.35 -11.53
CA LYS A 760 -62.45 36.59 -10.74
C LYS A 760 -61.11 37.33 -10.89
N PRO A 761 -61.10 38.67 -10.88
CA PRO A 761 -59.87 39.44 -10.72
C PRO A 761 -59.45 39.45 -9.25
N GLN A 762 -58.18 39.21 -9.01
CA GLN A 762 -57.50 39.45 -7.74
C GLN A 762 -56.70 40.74 -7.95
N ASP A 763 -57.13 41.77 -7.23
CA ASP A 763 -56.46 43.06 -7.06
C ASP A 763 -55.56 42.97 -5.82
N GLU A 764 -54.66 43.95 -5.66
CA GLU A 764 -53.45 44.02 -4.81
C GLU A 764 -52.18 43.62 -5.59
N GLY A 765 -51.27 44.51 -5.99
CA GLY A 765 -51.02 45.90 -5.60
C GLY A 765 -49.52 46.04 -5.36
N GLU A 766 -48.74 46.43 -6.37
CA GLU A 766 -47.35 46.84 -6.18
C GLU A 766 -47.04 48.06 -7.03
N ALA A 767 -46.92 49.18 -6.32
CA ALA A 767 -46.26 50.39 -6.78
C ALA A 767 -44.75 50.14 -6.83
N TRP A 768 -44.11 50.54 -7.92
CA TRP A 768 -42.67 50.79 -7.94
C TRP A 768 -42.43 52.19 -8.53
N GLU A 769 -41.81 53.01 -7.69
CA GLU A 769 -41.36 54.37 -7.93
C GLU A 769 -40.14 54.43 -8.86
N GLU A 770 -40.02 55.58 -9.54
CA GLU A 770 -38.83 56.28 -10.02
C GLU A 770 -37.54 55.48 -10.29
N PHE A 771 -37.08 55.50 -11.55
CA PHE A 771 -35.78 56.05 -11.94
C PHE A 771 -35.75 56.46 -13.42
#